data_AF-A0A519LI47-F1
#
_entry.id   AF-A0A519LI47-F1
#
_cell.length_a   1.000
_cell.length_b   1.000
_cell.length_c   1.000
_cell.angle_alpha   90.00
_cell.angle_beta   90.00
_cell.angle_gamma   90.00
#
_symmetry.space_group_name_H-M   'P 1'
#
loop_
_entity.id
_entity.type
_entity.pdbx_description
1 polymer ?
#
loop_
_entity_poly.entity_id
_entity_poly.type
_entity_poly.pdbx_seq_one_letter_code
_entity_poly.pdbx_strand_id
1 'polypeptide(L)'
;YDPKEYLDRLRKAAGEDIYIVVEKILERDEKMPADWEAQGSTGYDFLSMANNLLTNQANEAKFDEIYKDITGKNLDPNKLIYEKKEAFLFQYMQGELENLLQLYLDLNVSSNDEIELIGEEKLKLGLAEMLIQMPVYRYYNYNFPLSKIDEENLSALLKIVGNKDVFKDVSLFLKRVFIEEPKNANVEYNDKLRKFYQRLMQFSGPLMAKGVEDTVMFTYNRFIGHSEVGDAPDAFGLTLDQFHNRMIDRQMNWPLSLNGSSTHDTKKGEDFRARINVLTDLPDEWKEGVQNFITSIKESKKLNEIFKSVHNNDFYLIFQTILGAIPYPGEDADDLHNRLTQFIEKALREAKKRSDWAEPNEAYEKLVQGFALQLVNKTEESFTIINHLLNRIADFGIVNSLSQLVLKFACPGIPDVYQGTELWDLSLVDPDNRRPVDYEKRNQFIDEELSLKKLWAERYSGKIKLWLTRKLIDFRKKNSDVFTNGEYIPLKVKGAYQSNILAFARKYKNEHIIIALPVALASICKPEEKENFNWLDTQIMLPGEFPSSWRNIITEKDDVKDILNDGILVSQIFGELPIGIIELKRKKNDRSAGILMHITSLPSKYGIGDFGSEANRFVDFLKETNQQYWQLLPLNPTKTGNGHSPYSSNSAKSGNILLIDLEQLANEGLLSTDDLNASVTLFEKKIDFQHVEKTKFKLLQKAYKAFKKNKPPIISEEFLDFCKKEGEWLDDFALYTAIKHHHKQLEWYNWPTAFKTRELESIESFSNKYADEINEVKWQQYLFSKQWHLLKDYANSKGIKMIGDLPFYLDYDSVEVWSKPGLFKLDADLKPTFVAGVPPDYFNENGQLWGMPIFNWSAMKRNNYEWWIKRLQKNMEMFDLLRLDHFIAFSSYWEIPADSESAINGKWIKGEGNNFFKVIKRNFPEMPFIAEDLGEISTEVELLRDQFQLPGMKVLQFSFGSDISASSHIPHNYENQNCIVYSGTHDNNTLIGWYNNEIEISTKERINKYFGQKIDENNIHQELIRLAFSSTAKIAILPIQDILGLDEKSRMNIPGKAHGNWLWRLDAAKLKPIQNWLADITSTYGRSK
;
A
#
# COMPACT_ATOMS: atom_id res chain seq x y z
N TYR A 1 -1.17 0.78 42.33
CA TYR A 1 -1.92 1.90 41.73
C TYR A 1 -1.16 2.48 40.54
N ASP A 2 -0.66 1.58 39.71
CA ASP A 2 0.27 1.89 38.64
C ASP A 2 -0.45 1.55 37.32
N PRO A 3 -0.82 2.56 36.51
CA PRO A 3 -1.49 2.34 35.24
C PRO A 3 -0.64 1.51 34.27
N LYS A 4 0.69 1.65 34.31
CA LYS A 4 1.58 0.86 33.47
C LYS A 4 1.49 -0.62 33.85
N GLU A 5 1.64 -0.94 35.14
CA GLU A 5 1.52 -2.32 35.63
C GLU A 5 0.13 -2.92 35.33
N TYR A 6 -0.93 -2.09 35.37
CA TYR A 6 -2.26 -2.52 34.96
C TYR A 6 -2.31 -2.86 33.46
N LEU A 7 -1.79 -1.99 32.59
CA LEU A 7 -1.77 -2.22 31.15
C LEU A 7 -0.90 -3.41 30.76
N ASP A 8 0.25 -3.61 31.40
CA ASP A 8 1.11 -4.79 31.19
C ASP A 8 0.34 -6.09 31.53
N ARG A 9 -0.40 -6.09 32.65
CA ARG A 9 -1.25 -7.23 33.05
C ARG A 9 -2.44 -7.42 32.12
N LEU A 10 -3.05 -6.33 31.65
CA LEU A 10 -4.17 -6.36 30.72
C LEU A 10 -3.74 -6.89 29.35
N ARG A 11 -2.62 -6.42 28.80
CA ARG A 11 -2.01 -6.93 27.57
C ARG A 11 -1.75 -8.42 27.67
N LYS A 12 -1.14 -8.88 28.77
CA LYS A 12 -0.90 -10.31 29.02
C LYS A 12 -2.20 -11.13 29.10
N ALA A 13 -3.28 -10.56 29.62
CA ALA A 13 -4.57 -11.24 29.77
C ALA A 13 -5.40 -11.25 28.47
N ALA A 14 -5.37 -10.17 27.69
CA ALA A 14 -6.13 -10.00 26.47
C ALA A 14 -5.45 -10.63 25.24
N GLY A 15 -4.11 -10.70 25.24
CA GLY A 15 -3.30 -11.17 24.11
C GLY A 15 -2.81 -10.03 23.21
N GLU A 16 -1.86 -10.36 22.31
CA GLU A 16 -1.22 -9.39 21.41
C GLU A 16 -2.18 -8.84 20.34
N ASP A 17 -3.17 -9.63 19.93
CA ASP A 17 -4.08 -9.28 18.82
C ASP A 17 -5.23 -8.34 19.24
N ILE A 18 -5.45 -8.13 20.54
CA ILE A 18 -6.54 -7.29 21.03
C ILE A 18 -6.16 -5.82 21.00
N TYR A 19 -6.97 -5.00 20.34
CA TYR A 19 -6.82 -3.55 20.32
C TYR A 19 -7.20 -2.94 21.69
N ILE A 20 -6.28 -2.22 22.30
CA ILE A 20 -6.44 -1.57 23.61
C ILE A 20 -6.15 -0.08 23.45
N VAL A 21 -7.09 0.76 23.86
CA VAL A 21 -6.91 2.21 23.96
C VAL A 21 -7.23 2.68 25.37
N VAL A 22 -6.62 3.78 25.77
CA VAL A 22 -6.75 4.34 27.11
C VAL A 22 -7.54 5.63 27.05
N GLU A 23 -8.59 5.74 27.85
CA GLU A 23 -9.18 7.04 28.13
C GLU A 23 -8.20 7.85 28.97
N LYS A 24 -7.43 8.70 28.30
CA LYS A 24 -6.45 9.58 28.93
C LYS A 24 -6.60 10.98 28.35
N ILE A 25 -6.86 11.93 29.25
CA ILE A 25 -6.86 13.34 28.92
C ILE A 25 -5.41 13.83 28.89
N LEU A 26 -5.05 14.54 27.83
CA LEU A 26 -3.76 15.17 27.66
C LEU A 26 -3.94 16.68 27.80
N GLU A 27 -3.21 17.27 28.73
CA GLU A 27 -3.08 18.73 28.76
C GLU A 27 -2.24 19.21 27.58
N ARG A 28 -2.23 20.53 27.35
CA ARG A 28 -1.47 21.16 26.26
C ARG A 28 0.00 20.71 26.29
N ASP A 29 0.43 20.12 25.17
CA ASP A 29 1.78 19.60 24.93
C ASP A 29 2.21 18.43 25.86
N GLU A 30 1.29 17.86 26.65
CA GLU A 30 1.51 16.63 27.40
C GLU A 30 1.64 15.44 26.44
N LYS A 31 2.63 14.57 26.69
CA LYS A 31 2.79 13.32 25.94
C LYS A 31 2.22 12.14 26.73
N MET A 32 1.54 11.24 26.03
CA MET A 32 1.19 9.95 26.61
C MET A 32 2.47 9.12 26.86
N PRO A 33 2.56 8.36 27.97
CA PRO A 33 3.72 7.52 28.23
C PRO A 33 3.93 6.49 27.10
N ALA A 34 5.13 6.49 26.51
CA ALA A 34 5.46 5.68 25.34
C ALA A 34 5.68 4.19 25.65
N ASP A 35 5.81 3.84 26.93
CA ASP A 35 6.04 2.49 27.44
C ASP A 35 4.74 1.79 27.89
N TRP A 36 3.59 2.35 27.55
CA TRP A 36 2.29 1.74 27.78
C TRP A 36 1.95 0.75 26.65
N GLU A 37 1.56 -0.47 27.03
CA GLU A 37 1.18 -1.56 26.12
C GLU A 37 -0.24 -1.38 25.51
N ALA A 38 -0.48 -0.21 24.92
CA ALA A 38 -1.74 0.21 24.30
C ALA A 38 -1.49 0.85 22.93
N GLN A 39 -2.49 0.84 22.07
CA GLN A 39 -2.41 1.41 20.71
C GLN A 39 -2.63 2.92 20.66
N GLY A 40 -3.14 3.53 21.73
CA GLY A 40 -3.36 4.97 21.79
C GLY A 40 -4.35 5.42 22.85
N SER A 41 -4.81 6.66 22.70
CA SER A 41 -5.88 7.28 23.50
C SER A 41 -7.25 7.02 22.87
N THR A 42 -8.32 7.38 23.60
CA THR A 42 -9.69 7.41 23.08
C THR A 42 -9.98 8.59 22.14
N GLY A 43 -9.01 9.48 21.91
CA GLY A 43 -9.08 10.47 20.83
C GLY A 43 -9.50 11.89 21.21
N TYR A 44 -9.63 12.23 22.49
CA TYR A 44 -9.85 13.63 22.92
C TYR A 44 -8.71 14.57 22.50
N ASP A 45 -7.48 14.06 22.43
CA ASP A 45 -6.33 14.76 21.89
C ASP A 45 -6.52 15.09 20.40
N PHE A 46 -7.05 14.16 19.60
CA PHE A 46 -7.38 14.41 18.21
C PHE A 46 -8.55 15.41 18.07
N LEU A 47 -9.56 15.30 18.93
CA LEU A 47 -10.66 16.25 19.02
C LEU A 47 -10.11 17.68 19.22
N SER A 48 -9.26 17.89 20.22
CA SER A 48 -8.64 19.20 20.47
C SER A 48 -7.83 19.68 19.26
N MET A 49 -7.02 18.81 18.64
CA MET A 49 -6.25 19.17 17.44
C MET A 49 -7.13 19.63 16.27
N ALA A 50 -8.20 18.89 15.98
CA ALA A 50 -9.12 19.23 14.90
C ALA A 50 -9.94 20.49 15.22
N ASN A 51 -10.41 20.63 16.47
CA ASN A 51 -11.13 21.81 16.93
C ASN A 51 -10.28 23.07 16.81
N ASN A 52 -9.04 23.02 17.32
CA ASN A 52 -8.12 24.14 17.25
C ASN A 52 -7.66 24.45 15.81
N LEU A 53 -7.55 23.47 14.91
CA LEU A 53 -7.30 23.75 13.49
C LEU A 53 -8.43 24.60 12.87
N LEU A 54 -9.68 24.37 13.28
CA LEU A 54 -10.86 25.08 12.80
C LEU A 54 -11.10 26.40 13.54
N THR A 55 -10.32 26.70 14.58
CA THR A 55 -10.34 27.99 15.29
C THR A 55 -9.29 28.93 14.71
N ASN A 56 -9.72 30.13 14.32
CA ASN A 56 -8.85 31.11 13.70
C ASN A 56 -7.99 31.85 14.74
N GLN A 57 -6.80 31.31 14.98
CA GLN A 57 -5.85 31.82 15.97
C GLN A 57 -5.50 33.30 15.80
N ALA A 58 -5.52 33.83 14.58
CA ALA A 58 -5.20 35.24 14.33
C ALA A 58 -6.13 36.22 15.04
N ASN A 59 -7.30 35.76 15.50
CA ASN A 59 -8.33 36.58 16.13
C ASN A 59 -8.42 36.43 17.66
N GLU A 60 -7.45 35.78 18.30
CA GLU A 60 -7.43 35.57 19.76
C GLU A 60 -7.60 36.88 20.55
N ALA A 61 -6.77 37.88 20.25
CA ALA A 61 -6.81 39.16 20.94
C ALA A 61 -8.16 39.89 20.80
N LYS A 62 -8.86 39.70 19.68
CA LYS A 62 -10.20 40.29 19.48
C LYS A 62 -11.23 39.60 20.37
N PHE A 63 -11.14 38.28 20.54
CA PHE A 63 -12.03 37.55 21.45
C PHE A 63 -11.76 37.86 22.92
N ASP A 64 -10.50 38.10 23.30
CA ASP A 64 -10.16 38.62 24.63
C ASP A 64 -10.82 39.98 24.89
N GLU A 65 -10.78 40.90 23.91
CA GLU A 65 -11.42 42.21 24.00
C GLU A 65 -12.95 42.09 24.12
N ILE A 66 -13.58 41.27 23.27
CA ILE A 66 -15.03 41.03 23.31
C ILE A 66 -15.44 40.51 24.69
N TYR A 67 -14.70 39.52 25.22
CA TYR A 67 -15.03 38.93 26.50
C TYR A 67 -14.82 39.91 27.67
N LYS A 68 -13.78 40.74 27.60
CA LYS A 68 -13.55 41.84 28.55
C LYS A 68 -14.67 42.87 28.51
N ASP A 69 -15.13 43.27 27.32
CA ASP A 69 -16.23 44.24 27.15
C ASP A 69 -17.53 43.73 27.79
N ILE A 70 -17.80 42.42 27.69
CA ILE A 70 -19.01 41.81 28.24
C ILE A 70 -18.94 41.62 29.76
N THR A 71 -17.82 41.11 30.26
CA THR A 71 -17.67 40.78 31.68
C THR A 71 -17.22 41.95 32.54
N GLY A 72 -16.67 43.00 31.92
CA GLY A 72 -16.04 44.13 32.60
C GLY A 72 -14.73 43.75 33.31
N LYS A 73 -14.16 42.57 33.05
CA LYS A 73 -12.98 42.04 33.73
C LYS A 73 -11.96 41.53 32.72
N ASN A 74 -10.68 41.75 33.03
CA ASN A 74 -9.58 41.08 32.33
C ASN A 74 -9.24 39.79 33.08
N LEU A 75 -9.89 38.69 32.69
CA LEU A 75 -9.73 37.39 33.34
C LEU A 75 -8.53 36.64 32.77
N ASP A 76 -7.65 36.17 33.64
CA ASP A 76 -6.52 35.30 33.28
C ASP A 76 -6.91 33.83 33.54
N PRO A 77 -6.96 32.97 32.51
CA PRO A 77 -7.37 31.57 32.67
C PRO A 77 -6.42 30.78 33.57
N ASN A 78 -5.10 31.04 33.55
CA ASN A 78 -4.14 30.34 34.41
C ASN A 78 -4.37 30.66 35.89
N LYS A 79 -4.65 31.93 36.17
CA LYS A 79 -5.02 32.37 37.52
C LYS A 79 -6.33 31.74 37.97
N LEU A 80 -7.33 31.66 37.09
CA LEU A 80 -8.60 31.00 37.40
C LEU A 80 -8.44 29.51 37.68
N ILE A 81 -7.59 28.80 36.92
CA ILE A 81 -7.25 27.39 37.17
C ILE A 81 -6.67 27.23 38.57
N TYR A 82 -5.70 28.06 38.94
CA TYR A 82 -5.13 28.06 40.28
C TYR A 82 -6.21 28.27 41.36
N GLU A 83 -6.98 29.36 41.26
CA GLU A 83 -8.01 29.74 42.25
C GLU A 83 -9.09 28.66 42.40
N LYS A 84 -9.49 28.01 41.30
CA LYS A 84 -10.53 26.99 41.31
C LYS A 84 -10.03 25.66 41.87
N LYS A 85 -8.81 25.23 41.53
CA LYS A 85 -8.18 24.06 42.16
C LYS A 85 -7.99 24.29 43.66
N GLU A 86 -7.49 25.46 44.06
CA GLU A 86 -7.34 25.81 45.48
C GLU A 86 -8.68 25.76 46.23
N ALA A 87 -9.69 26.47 45.72
CA ALA A 87 -11.01 26.48 46.35
C ALA A 87 -11.61 25.07 46.43
N PHE A 88 -11.50 24.27 45.37
CA PHE A 88 -12.06 22.92 45.37
C PHE A 88 -11.35 22.00 46.37
N LEU A 89 -10.02 22.07 46.42
CA LEU A 89 -9.20 21.27 47.33
C LEU A 89 -9.61 21.51 48.79
N PHE A 90 -9.67 22.78 49.21
CA PHE A 90 -9.95 23.12 50.61
C PHE A 90 -11.43 23.04 51.00
N GLN A 91 -12.37 23.21 50.06
CA GLN A 91 -13.80 23.14 50.38
C GLN A 91 -14.36 21.73 50.33
N TYR A 92 -13.91 20.90 49.38
CA TYR A 92 -14.54 19.60 49.10
C TYR A 92 -13.61 18.39 49.26
N MET A 93 -12.28 18.60 49.28
CA MET A 93 -11.30 17.51 49.31
C MET A 93 -10.33 17.59 50.50
N GLN A 94 -10.65 18.36 51.54
CA GLN A 94 -9.78 18.51 52.72
C GLN A 94 -9.48 17.17 53.41
N GLY A 95 -10.47 16.29 53.53
CA GLY A 95 -10.28 14.96 54.12
C GLY A 95 -9.30 14.08 53.33
N GLU A 96 -9.25 14.21 52.00
CA GLU A 96 -8.26 13.51 51.17
C GLU A 96 -6.85 14.07 51.36
N LEU A 97 -6.73 15.40 51.53
CA LEU A 97 -5.46 16.05 51.86
C LEU A 97 -4.96 15.64 53.26
N GLU A 98 -5.84 15.50 54.25
CA GLU A 98 -5.52 15.01 55.59
C GLU A 98 -5.06 13.54 55.55
N ASN A 99 -5.78 12.68 54.83
CA ASN A 99 -5.39 11.28 54.63
C ASN A 99 -4.03 11.15 53.93
N LEU A 100 -3.74 12.04 52.97
CA LEU A 100 -2.44 12.07 52.29
C LEU A 100 -1.31 12.45 53.24
N LEU A 101 -1.50 13.47 54.10
CA LEU A 101 -0.53 13.81 55.13
C LEU A 101 -0.32 12.65 56.11
N GLN A 102 -1.41 12.05 56.60
CA GLN A 102 -1.31 10.92 57.53
C GLN A 102 -0.55 9.75 56.91
N LEU A 103 -0.80 9.45 55.63
CA LEU A 103 -0.05 8.43 54.90
C LEU A 103 1.45 8.75 54.83
N TYR A 104 1.82 10.01 54.63
CA TYR A 104 3.23 10.42 54.62
C TYR A 104 3.91 10.15 55.97
N LEU A 105 3.22 10.52 57.07
CA LEU A 105 3.70 10.30 58.43
C LEU A 105 3.79 8.80 58.76
N ASP A 106 2.75 8.02 58.45
CA ASP A 106 2.69 6.58 58.71
C ASP A 106 3.77 5.80 57.97
N LEU A 107 4.08 6.21 56.73
CA LEU A 107 5.15 5.59 55.94
C LEU A 107 6.55 5.90 56.46
N ASN A 108 6.70 6.89 57.36
CA ASN A 108 7.98 7.31 57.94
C ASN A 108 9.04 7.56 56.86
N VAL A 109 8.68 8.32 55.82
CA VAL A 109 9.58 8.65 54.69
C VAL A 109 10.70 9.59 55.15
N SER A 110 10.41 10.51 56.07
CA SER A 110 11.39 11.40 56.70
C SER A 110 11.38 11.24 58.21
N SER A 111 12.45 11.66 58.89
CA SER A 111 12.56 11.50 60.34
C SER A 111 11.64 12.47 61.11
N ASN A 112 11.19 12.08 62.30
CA ASN A 112 10.31 12.92 63.12
C ASN A 112 10.92 14.30 63.43
N ASP A 113 12.23 14.36 63.68
CA ASP A 113 12.94 15.62 63.93
C ASP A 113 12.84 16.59 62.72
N GLU A 114 12.86 16.06 61.50
CA GLU A 114 12.71 16.85 60.28
C GLU A 114 11.28 17.34 60.08
N ILE A 115 10.30 16.53 60.45
CA ILE A 115 8.89 16.92 60.43
C ILE A 115 8.60 17.98 61.47
N GLU A 116 9.17 17.89 62.67
CA GLU A 116 9.07 18.93 63.70
C GLU A 116 9.71 20.26 63.25
N LEU A 117 10.86 20.19 62.56
CA LEU A 117 11.54 21.38 62.01
C LEU A 117 10.71 22.11 60.94
N ILE A 118 9.99 21.37 60.09
CA ILE A 118 9.15 21.95 59.04
C ILE A 118 7.77 22.35 59.58
N GLY A 119 7.20 21.53 60.47
CA GLY A 119 5.84 21.58 60.97
C GLY A 119 4.84 20.83 60.07
N GLU A 120 4.04 19.95 60.66
CA GLU A 120 3.03 19.13 59.94
C GLU A 120 2.06 19.97 59.10
N GLU A 121 1.57 21.08 59.66
CA GLU A 121 0.64 21.97 58.96
C GLU A 121 1.31 22.64 57.74
N LYS A 122 2.59 23.03 57.87
CA LYS A 122 3.35 23.65 56.78
C LYS A 122 3.61 22.63 55.67
N LEU A 123 3.90 21.37 56.03
CA LEU A 123 4.04 20.27 55.09
C LEU A 123 2.73 19.97 54.35
N LYS A 124 1.61 19.90 55.08
CA LYS A 124 0.26 19.71 54.50
C LYS A 124 -0.06 20.78 53.46
N LEU A 125 0.15 22.05 53.80
CA LEU A 125 -0.11 23.17 52.90
C LEU A 125 0.87 23.21 51.72
N GLY A 126 2.13 22.78 51.90
CA GLY A 126 3.08 22.64 50.80
C GLY A 126 2.71 21.51 49.83
N LEU A 127 2.22 20.37 50.33
CA LEU A 127 1.66 19.30 49.49
C LEU A 127 0.40 19.77 48.75
N ALA A 128 -0.47 20.53 49.42
CA ALA A 128 -1.64 21.15 48.79
C ALA A 128 -1.23 22.09 47.65
N GLU A 129 -0.26 22.97 47.87
CA GLU A 129 0.26 23.87 46.84
C GLU A 129 0.87 23.09 45.67
N MET A 130 1.59 22.00 45.93
CA MET A 130 2.11 21.10 44.87
C MET A 130 0.97 20.50 44.03
N LEU A 131 -0.13 20.06 44.65
CA LEU A 131 -1.31 19.52 43.95
C LEU A 131 -2.02 20.60 43.10
N ILE A 132 -2.17 21.81 43.66
CA ILE A 132 -2.79 22.94 42.96
C ILE A 132 -1.94 23.38 41.76
N GLN A 133 -0.62 23.42 41.90
CA GLN A 133 0.31 23.82 40.84
C GLN A 133 0.59 22.70 39.82
N MET A 134 0.11 21.48 40.05
CA MET A 134 0.31 20.36 39.12
C MET A 134 -0.19 20.74 37.72
N PRO A 135 0.69 20.73 36.68
CA PRO A 135 0.34 21.24 35.35
C PRO A 135 -0.37 20.21 34.47
N VAL A 136 -0.37 18.95 34.87
CA VAL A 136 -1.01 17.82 34.18
C VAL A 136 -1.92 17.08 35.15
N TYR A 137 -2.72 16.14 34.66
CA TYR A 137 -3.54 15.29 35.54
C TYR A 137 -2.71 14.59 36.61
N ARG A 138 -1.58 13.99 36.23
CA ARG A 138 -0.64 13.30 37.14
C ARG A 138 0.63 12.88 36.39
N TYR A 139 1.68 12.58 37.14
CA TYR A 139 2.85 11.86 36.63
C TYR A 139 2.69 10.34 36.76
N TYR A 140 3.35 9.60 35.86
CA TYR A 140 3.14 8.16 35.66
C TYR A 140 4.35 7.29 35.99
N ASN A 141 5.54 7.87 36.21
CA ASN A 141 6.70 7.13 36.67
C ASN A 141 6.77 7.15 38.20
N TYR A 142 6.76 5.96 38.80
CA TYR A 142 6.80 5.78 40.27
C TYR A 142 8.10 5.13 40.76
N ASN A 143 9.05 4.87 39.86
CA ASN A 143 10.31 4.22 40.22
C ASN A 143 11.31 5.26 40.72
N PHE A 144 11.72 5.13 41.98
CA PHE A 144 12.72 6.01 42.59
C PHE A 144 14.11 5.32 42.62
N PRO A 145 15.20 6.03 42.28
CA PRO A 145 15.24 7.42 41.81
C PRO A 145 14.57 7.61 40.44
N LEU A 146 13.91 8.75 40.26
CA LEU A 146 13.16 9.07 39.04
C LEU A 146 14.06 9.13 37.81
N SER A 147 13.46 8.92 36.62
CA SER A 147 14.16 9.17 35.36
C SER A 147 14.52 10.66 35.25
N LYS A 148 15.52 10.99 34.43
CA LYS A 148 15.98 12.38 34.26
C LYS A 148 14.84 13.34 33.86
N ILE A 149 13.95 12.91 32.97
CA ILE A 149 12.83 13.73 32.47
C ILE A 149 11.80 13.96 33.60
N ASP A 150 11.47 12.91 34.35
CA ASP A 150 10.52 13.01 35.46
C ASP A 150 11.09 13.85 36.63
N GLU A 151 12.40 13.74 36.89
CA GLU A 151 13.12 14.59 37.84
C GLU A 151 13.07 16.07 37.42
N GLU A 152 13.27 16.38 36.14
CA GLU A 152 13.20 17.74 35.60
C GLU A 152 11.78 18.32 35.74
N ASN A 153 10.75 17.53 35.40
CA ASN A 153 9.34 17.90 35.55
C ASN A 153 8.98 18.19 37.01
N LEU A 154 9.33 17.28 37.93
CA LEU A 154 9.05 17.44 39.35
C LEU A 154 9.84 18.62 39.95
N SER A 155 11.09 18.82 39.52
CA SER A 155 11.90 19.98 39.93
C SER A 155 11.28 21.30 39.50
N ALA A 156 10.75 21.37 38.27
CA ALA A 156 10.07 22.55 37.76
C ALA A 156 8.80 22.87 38.56
N LEU A 157 7.99 21.85 38.87
CA LEU A 157 6.82 21.99 39.72
C LEU A 157 7.19 22.52 41.12
N LEU A 158 8.16 21.88 41.78
CA LEU A 158 8.59 22.30 43.12
C LEU A 158 9.18 23.70 43.12
N LYS A 159 9.87 24.11 42.05
CA LYS A 159 10.34 25.49 41.90
C LYS A 159 9.17 26.50 41.89
N ILE A 160 8.07 26.18 41.21
CA ILE A 160 6.86 27.02 41.19
C ILE A 160 6.27 27.14 42.59
N VAL A 161 6.15 26.02 43.33
CA VAL A 161 5.73 26.01 44.74
C VAL A 161 6.60 26.93 45.59
N GLY A 162 7.92 26.84 45.44
CA GLY A 162 8.91 27.64 46.18
C GLY A 162 8.97 29.12 45.80
N ASN A 163 8.30 29.56 44.72
CA ASN A 163 8.18 30.99 44.40
C ASN A 163 7.31 31.74 45.42
N LYS A 164 6.50 31.02 46.20
CA LYS A 164 5.78 31.58 47.35
C LYS A 164 6.67 31.47 48.58
N ASP A 165 7.08 32.61 49.12
CA ASP A 165 8.02 32.67 50.26
C ASP A 165 7.61 31.77 51.45
N VAL A 166 6.30 31.67 51.74
CA VAL A 166 5.76 30.82 52.81
C VAL A 166 6.05 29.32 52.62
N PHE A 167 6.21 28.86 51.37
CA PHE A 167 6.47 27.45 51.03
C PHE A 167 7.91 27.18 50.60
N LYS A 168 8.80 28.17 50.64
CA LYS A 168 10.19 28.02 50.18
C LYS A 168 10.93 26.88 50.89
N ASP A 169 10.85 26.82 52.22
CA ASP A 169 11.52 25.77 53.00
C ASP A 169 10.92 24.39 52.73
N VAL A 170 9.59 24.30 52.62
CA VAL A 170 8.88 23.04 52.32
C VAL A 170 9.21 22.56 50.90
N SER A 171 9.30 23.47 49.92
CA SER A 171 9.70 23.12 48.56
C SER A 171 11.11 22.53 48.53
N LEU A 172 12.07 23.13 49.27
CA LEU A 172 13.42 22.60 49.37
C LEU A 172 13.45 21.24 50.06
N PHE A 173 12.65 21.08 51.13
CA PHE A 173 12.47 19.81 51.82
C PHE A 173 11.91 18.72 50.89
N LEU A 174 10.80 18.99 50.19
CA LEU A 174 10.19 18.06 49.24
C LEU A 174 11.13 17.73 48.08
N LYS A 175 11.92 18.71 47.59
CA LYS A 175 12.94 18.45 46.57
C LYS A 175 13.98 17.47 47.07
N ARG A 176 14.47 17.65 48.30
CA ARG A 176 15.43 16.74 48.91
C ARG A 176 14.86 15.32 49.02
N VAL A 177 13.63 15.19 49.54
CA VAL A 177 12.93 13.91 49.72
C VAL A 177 12.64 13.20 48.39
N PHE A 178 12.11 13.90 47.38
CA PHE A 178 11.73 13.27 46.12
C PHE A 178 12.88 13.07 45.13
N ILE A 179 13.94 13.87 45.19
CA ILE A 179 14.96 13.92 44.13
C ILE A 179 16.36 13.58 44.64
N GLU A 180 16.77 14.11 45.80
CA GLU A 180 18.16 14.04 46.25
C GLU A 180 18.44 12.77 47.09
N GLU A 181 17.59 12.49 48.07
CA GLU A 181 17.68 11.32 48.95
C GLU A 181 17.57 9.97 48.19
N PRO A 182 16.62 9.78 47.25
CA PRO A 182 16.42 8.50 46.58
C PRO A 182 17.62 8.00 45.76
N LYS A 183 18.53 8.92 45.39
CA LYS A 183 19.76 8.60 44.63
C LYS A 183 20.77 7.81 45.46
N ASN A 184 20.73 7.96 46.79
CA ASN A 184 21.68 7.34 47.71
C ASN A 184 20.99 6.46 48.78
N ALA A 185 19.65 6.40 48.78
CA ALA A 185 18.86 5.64 49.74
C ALA A 185 18.80 4.14 49.43
N ASN A 186 18.34 3.35 50.40
CA ASN A 186 18.13 1.91 50.23
C ASN A 186 16.77 1.62 49.55
N VAL A 187 16.58 0.35 49.15
CA VAL A 187 15.35 -0.10 48.48
C VAL A 187 14.10 0.14 49.33
N GLU A 188 14.18 -0.04 50.64
CA GLU A 188 13.05 0.13 51.55
C GLU A 188 12.54 1.58 51.59
N TYR A 189 13.45 2.56 51.65
CA TYR A 189 13.12 3.98 51.58
C TYR A 189 12.45 4.31 50.23
N ASN A 190 13.06 3.88 49.12
CA ASN A 190 12.51 4.14 47.78
C ASN A 190 11.13 3.50 47.59
N ASP A 191 10.87 2.34 48.21
CA ASP A 191 9.56 1.70 48.20
C ASP A 191 8.50 2.43 49.03
N LYS A 192 8.88 2.99 50.20
CA LYS A 192 7.99 3.85 51.01
C LYS A 192 7.63 5.11 50.24
N LEU A 193 8.64 5.78 49.67
CA LEU A 193 8.45 6.98 48.86
C LEU A 193 7.58 6.71 47.63
N ARG A 194 7.81 5.59 46.93
CA ARG A 194 6.98 5.13 45.80
C ARG A 194 5.51 5.01 46.19
N LYS A 195 5.19 4.36 47.32
CA LYS A 195 3.80 4.22 47.78
C LYS A 195 3.14 5.56 48.06
N PHE A 196 3.85 6.47 48.72
CA PHE A 196 3.36 7.82 48.97
C PHE A 196 3.12 8.59 47.67
N TYR A 197 4.12 8.62 46.80
CA TYR A 197 4.07 9.35 45.53
C TYR A 197 2.97 8.82 44.60
N GLN A 198 2.73 7.50 44.59
CA GLN A 198 1.58 6.90 43.90
C GLN A 198 0.26 7.47 44.40
N ARG A 199 0.04 7.56 45.71
CA ARG A 199 -1.19 8.13 46.28
C ARG A 199 -1.31 9.63 45.98
N LEU A 200 -0.22 10.37 46.06
CA LEU A 200 -0.17 11.79 45.68
C LEU A 200 -0.61 12.00 44.22
N MET A 201 -0.06 11.22 43.29
CA MET A 201 -0.42 11.28 41.86
C MET A 201 -1.84 10.76 41.57
N GLN A 202 -2.38 9.87 42.41
CA GLN A 202 -3.79 9.51 42.32
C GLN A 202 -4.72 10.64 42.71
N PHE A 203 -4.31 11.50 43.64
CA PHE A 203 -5.13 12.59 44.14
C PHE A 203 -5.10 13.82 43.22
N SER A 204 -3.98 14.07 42.53
CA SER A 204 -3.86 15.21 41.61
C SER A 204 -4.86 15.15 40.45
N GLY A 205 -5.17 13.96 39.93
CA GLY A 205 -6.08 13.77 38.79
C GLY A 205 -7.52 14.24 39.07
N PRO A 206 -8.19 13.71 40.11
CA PRO A 206 -9.51 14.19 40.53
C PRO A 206 -9.56 15.69 40.81
N LEU A 207 -8.50 16.27 41.39
CA LEU A 207 -8.42 17.70 41.61
C LEU A 207 -8.34 18.48 40.29
N MET A 208 -7.60 17.98 39.30
CA MET A 208 -7.55 18.58 37.96
C MET A 208 -8.93 18.56 37.29
N ALA A 209 -9.54 17.39 37.21
CA ALA A 209 -10.87 17.23 36.59
C ALA A 209 -11.92 18.14 37.25
N LYS A 210 -12.02 18.11 38.59
CA LYS A 210 -13.04 18.88 39.31
C LYS A 210 -12.73 20.37 39.42
N GLY A 211 -11.45 20.72 39.51
CA GLY A 211 -10.98 22.09 39.62
C GLY A 211 -10.84 22.83 38.28
N VAL A 212 -10.85 22.12 37.14
CA VAL A 212 -10.69 22.72 35.80
C VAL A 212 -11.86 22.37 34.89
N GLU A 213 -12.04 21.11 34.53
CA GLU A 213 -13.07 20.70 33.56
C GLU A 213 -14.49 20.95 34.05
N ASP A 214 -14.75 20.66 35.33
CA ASP A 214 -16.08 20.80 35.92
C ASP A 214 -16.27 22.17 36.61
N THR A 215 -15.34 23.13 36.47
CA THR A 215 -15.49 24.47 37.07
C THR A 215 -14.94 25.60 36.20
N VAL A 216 -13.66 25.60 35.84
CA VAL A 216 -13.04 26.66 35.01
C VAL A 216 -13.71 26.73 33.64
N MET A 217 -13.95 25.58 33.00
CA MET A 217 -14.63 25.49 31.70
C MET A 217 -16.06 26.06 31.69
N PHE A 218 -16.71 26.20 32.86
CA PHE A 218 -18.03 26.82 33.00
C PHE A 218 -17.98 28.27 33.52
N THR A 219 -16.79 28.77 33.84
CA THR A 219 -16.60 30.14 34.37
C THR A 219 -15.78 31.04 33.47
N TYR A 220 -14.92 30.48 32.60
CA TYR A 220 -14.17 31.23 31.59
C TYR A 220 -14.82 31.03 30.21
N ASN A 221 -15.80 31.88 29.89
CA ASN A 221 -16.67 31.71 28.71
C ASN A 221 -16.23 32.56 27.51
N ARG A 222 -14.93 32.87 27.37
CA ARG A 222 -14.36 33.68 26.26
C ARG A 222 -14.85 33.16 24.91
N PHE A 223 -14.65 31.86 24.70
CA PHE A 223 -15.17 31.11 23.57
C PHE A 223 -15.42 29.67 23.99
N ILE A 224 -16.68 29.26 24.07
CA ILE A 224 -17.07 27.99 24.71
C ILE A 224 -16.77 26.74 23.86
N GLY A 225 -16.26 26.94 22.64
CA GLY A 225 -15.82 25.87 21.74
C GLY A 225 -14.58 25.13 22.24
N HIS A 226 -13.76 25.74 23.10
CA HIS A 226 -12.59 25.11 23.73
C HIS A 226 -12.85 24.60 25.16
N SER A 227 -14.05 24.81 25.69
CA SER A 227 -14.45 24.28 26.99
C SER A 227 -14.91 22.81 26.83
N GLU A 228 -13.97 21.94 26.49
CA GLU A 228 -14.21 20.55 26.07
C GLU A 228 -13.17 19.60 26.68
N VAL A 229 -13.55 18.33 26.86
CA VAL A 229 -12.66 17.30 27.41
C VAL A 229 -11.46 17.09 26.47
N GLY A 230 -10.24 17.20 27.03
CA GLY A 230 -8.99 17.13 26.27
C GLY A 230 -8.61 18.39 25.49
N ASP A 231 -9.39 19.46 25.61
CA ASP A 231 -9.02 20.80 25.19
C ASP A 231 -8.82 21.69 26.43
N ALA A 232 -8.40 22.94 26.26
CA ALA A 232 -8.08 23.82 27.38
C ALA A 232 -8.87 25.15 27.32
N PRO A 233 -9.33 25.71 28.46
CA PRO A 233 -10.03 26.99 28.49
C PRO A 233 -9.24 28.17 27.89
N ASP A 234 -7.91 28.12 27.94
CA ASP A 234 -7.00 29.13 27.38
C ASP A 234 -6.61 28.87 25.92
N ALA A 235 -7.03 27.74 25.33
CA ALA A 235 -6.78 27.45 23.92
C ALA A 235 -7.50 28.45 23.00
N PHE A 236 -6.88 28.75 21.86
CA PHE A 236 -7.45 29.57 20.79
C PHE A 236 -6.80 29.27 19.43
N GLY A 237 -6.86 28.01 19.02
CA GLY A 237 -6.49 27.59 17.68
C GLY A 237 -5.03 27.21 17.46
N LEU A 238 -4.77 26.62 16.28
CA LEU A 238 -3.45 26.19 15.81
C LEU A 238 -3.17 26.75 14.41
N THR A 239 -1.90 27.02 14.11
CA THR A 239 -1.47 27.24 12.73
C THR A 239 -1.47 25.92 11.94
N LEU A 240 -1.52 26.01 10.60
CA LEU A 240 -1.42 24.85 9.72
C LEU A 240 -0.13 24.04 9.99
N ASP A 241 1.01 24.72 10.20
CA ASP A 241 2.29 24.07 10.50
C ASP A 241 2.25 23.32 11.84
N GLN A 242 1.65 23.92 12.87
CA GLN A 242 1.49 23.27 14.16
C GLN A 242 0.61 22.01 14.04
N PHE A 243 -0.47 22.08 13.27
CA PHE A 243 -1.32 20.91 13.01
C PHE A 243 -0.55 19.81 12.27
N HIS A 244 0.18 20.15 11.19
CA HIS A 244 1.01 19.19 10.46
C HIS A 244 2.05 18.51 11.36
N ASN A 245 2.75 19.27 12.20
CA ASN A 245 3.72 18.73 13.14
C ASN A 245 3.08 17.76 14.15
N ARG A 246 1.87 18.06 14.64
CA ARG A 246 1.13 17.15 15.52
C ARG A 246 0.70 15.87 14.79
N MET A 247 0.32 15.94 13.52
CA MET A 247 0.00 14.74 12.73
C MET A 247 1.23 13.88 12.45
N ILE A 248 2.39 14.49 12.22
CA ILE A 248 3.67 13.78 12.05
C ILE A 248 4.05 13.07 13.36
N ASP A 249 4.00 13.77 14.50
CA ASP A 249 4.28 13.17 15.83
C ASP A 249 3.31 12.02 16.12
N ARG A 250 2.01 12.21 15.83
CA ARG A 250 0.98 11.17 15.97
C ARG A 250 1.28 9.96 15.11
N GLN A 251 1.69 10.11 13.86
CA GLN A 251 2.07 8.97 13.02
C GLN A 251 3.26 8.20 13.58
N MET A 252 4.27 8.90 14.10
CA MET A 252 5.49 8.26 14.61
C MET A 252 5.25 7.52 15.92
N ASN A 253 4.48 8.11 16.82
CA ASN A 253 4.36 7.62 18.20
C ASN A 253 3.05 6.87 18.46
N TRP A 254 1.95 7.27 17.80
CA TRP A 254 0.59 6.78 18.09
C TRP A 254 -0.25 6.58 16.80
N PRO A 255 0.26 5.85 15.78
CA PRO A 255 -0.40 5.73 14.46
C PRO A 255 -1.76 5.03 14.51
N LEU A 256 -2.05 4.34 15.62
CA LEU A 256 -3.27 3.58 15.83
C LEU A 256 -4.17 4.17 16.92
N SER A 257 -3.90 5.37 17.41
CA SER A 257 -4.76 6.06 18.38
C SER A 257 -6.12 6.46 17.75
N LEU A 258 -7.19 6.53 18.54
CA LEU A 258 -8.51 6.90 18.02
C LEU A 258 -8.55 8.38 17.60
N ASN A 259 -9.15 8.65 16.46
CA ASN A 259 -9.45 9.99 15.96
C ASN A 259 -10.90 10.33 16.34
N GLY A 260 -11.09 10.65 17.63
CA GLY A 260 -12.37 11.02 18.21
C GLY A 260 -12.72 12.48 17.98
N SER A 261 -14.03 12.78 17.97
CA SER A 261 -14.55 14.16 17.90
C SER A 261 -15.86 14.35 18.65
N SER A 262 -16.58 13.29 19.01
CA SER A 262 -17.69 13.34 19.97
C SER A 262 -17.64 12.05 20.77
N THR A 263 -18.03 12.09 22.04
CA THR A 263 -18.14 10.90 22.88
C THR A 263 -19.36 11.03 23.80
N HIS A 264 -19.58 10.03 24.64
CA HIS A 264 -20.60 10.08 25.69
C HIS A 264 -20.28 11.09 26.80
N ASP A 265 -19.06 11.64 26.85
CA ASP A 265 -18.58 12.56 27.89
C ASP A 265 -18.17 13.94 27.36
N THR A 266 -18.20 14.15 26.04
CA THR A 266 -17.98 15.49 25.48
C THR A 266 -19.02 16.48 26.01
N LYS A 267 -18.56 17.68 26.36
CA LYS A 267 -19.38 18.77 26.87
C LYS A 267 -20.30 19.35 25.78
N LYS A 268 -19.92 19.24 24.51
CA LYS A 268 -20.75 19.60 23.34
C LYS A 268 -20.60 18.59 22.20
N GLY A 269 -21.59 18.56 21.32
CA GLY A 269 -21.55 17.78 20.08
C GLY A 269 -20.52 18.32 19.09
N GLU A 270 -20.13 17.49 18.14
CA GLU A 270 -19.05 17.84 17.21
C GLU A 270 -19.43 18.93 16.20
N ASP A 271 -20.69 18.95 15.76
CA ASP A 271 -21.19 19.95 14.81
C ASP A 271 -21.58 21.25 15.51
N PHE A 272 -21.92 21.18 16.79
CA PHE A 272 -22.04 22.36 17.65
C PHE A 272 -20.72 23.15 17.61
N ARG A 273 -19.58 22.47 17.88
CA ARG A 273 -18.26 23.13 17.91
C ARG A 273 -17.84 23.62 16.54
N ALA A 274 -17.96 22.78 15.51
CA ALA A 274 -17.65 23.15 14.13
C ALA A 274 -18.42 24.40 13.65
N ARG A 275 -19.69 24.54 14.06
CA ARG A 275 -20.52 25.72 13.77
C ARG A 275 -20.04 26.97 14.48
N ILE A 276 -19.82 26.93 15.80
CA ILE A 276 -19.40 28.12 16.54
C ILE A 276 -17.95 28.53 16.25
N ASN A 277 -17.10 27.61 15.78
CA ASN A 277 -15.75 27.93 15.29
C ASN A 277 -15.76 28.97 14.16
N VAL A 278 -16.83 29.02 13.37
CA VAL A 278 -17.03 30.06 12.34
C VAL A 278 -17.04 31.48 12.94
N LEU A 279 -17.47 31.66 14.19
CA LEU A 279 -17.44 32.97 14.84
C LEU A 279 -16.01 33.50 14.97
N THR A 280 -15.03 32.60 15.08
CA THR A 280 -13.61 32.99 15.18
C THR A 280 -13.06 33.53 13.86
N ASP A 281 -13.68 33.20 12.73
CA ASP A 281 -13.39 33.81 11.42
C ASP A 281 -13.98 35.21 11.27
N LEU A 282 -15.02 35.51 12.04
CA LEU A 282 -15.85 36.71 11.91
C LEU A 282 -15.89 37.51 13.23
N PRO A 283 -14.74 37.87 13.84
CA PRO A 283 -14.71 38.47 15.18
C PRO A 283 -15.44 39.81 15.25
N ASP A 284 -15.41 40.61 14.17
CA ASP A 284 -16.04 41.92 14.14
C ASP A 284 -17.57 41.79 14.00
N GLU A 285 -18.05 40.90 13.10
CA GLU A 285 -19.47 40.56 12.99
C GLU A 285 -19.99 39.92 14.29
N TRP A 286 -19.17 39.12 14.98
CA TRP A 286 -19.52 38.55 16.28
C TRP A 286 -19.66 39.63 17.36
N LYS A 287 -18.70 40.55 17.45
CA LYS A 287 -18.75 41.69 18.39
C LYS A 287 -20.02 42.52 18.15
N GLU A 288 -20.31 42.85 16.91
CA GLU A 288 -21.52 43.60 16.52
C GLU A 288 -22.78 42.80 16.85
N GLY A 289 -22.81 41.51 16.52
CA GLY A 289 -23.92 40.61 16.81
C GLY A 289 -24.25 40.53 18.30
N VAL A 290 -23.24 40.44 19.18
CA VAL A 290 -23.42 40.48 20.64
C VAL A 290 -23.98 41.83 21.10
N GLN A 291 -23.47 42.94 20.59
CA GLN A 291 -23.92 44.29 20.95
C GLN A 291 -25.37 44.54 20.52
N ASN A 292 -25.72 44.14 19.30
CA ASN A 292 -27.08 44.22 18.77
C ASN A 292 -28.02 43.33 19.59
N PHE A 293 -27.59 42.13 19.96
CA PHE A 293 -28.37 41.22 20.78
C PHE A 293 -28.66 41.80 22.17
N ILE A 294 -27.65 42.33 22.86
CA ILE A 294 -27.83 43.03 24.15
C ILE A 294 -28.77 44.24 24.00
N THR A 295 -28.66 44.98 22.89
CA THR A 295 -29.54 46.14 22.62
C THR A 295 -30.99 45.71 22.48
N SER A 296 -31.28 44.67 21.68
CA SER A 296 -32.64 44.13 21.53
C SER A 296 -33.25 43.65 22.87
N ILE A 297 -32.43 43.04 23.73
CA ILE A 297 -32.84 42.61 25.08
C ILE A 297 -33.24 43.81 25.94
N LYS A 298 -32.48 44.91 25.87
CA LYS A 298 -32.75 46.13 26.64
C LYS A 298 -34.01 46.86 26.15
N GLU A 299 -34.32 46.79 24.87
CA GLU A 299 -35.51 47.40 24.26
C GLU A 299 -36.79 46.58 24.55
N SER A 300 -36.68 45.27 24.70
CA SER A 300 -37.79 44.42 25.16
C SER A 300 -38.07 44.63 26.65
N LYS A 301 -39.22 45.23 26.98
CA LYS A 301 -39.64 45.45 28.40
C LYS A 301 -39.60 44.17 29.23
N LYS A 302 -39.99 43.03 28.65
CA LYS A 302 -40.02 41.73 29.34
C LYS A 302 -38.62 41.19 29.59
N LEU A 303 -37.76 41.19 28.56
CA LEU A 303 -36.41 40.64 28.66
C LEU A 303 -35.47 41.54 29.46
N ASN A 304 -35.60 42.87 29.37
CA ASN A 304 -34.74 43.82 30.07
C ASN A 304 -34.81 43.66 31.60
N GLU A 305 -36.00 43.50 32.16
CA GLU A 305 -36.17 43.30 33.61
C GLU A 305 -35.51 42.00 34.09
N ILE A 306 -35.65 40.91 33.33
CA ILE A 306 -34.99 39.63 33.65
C ILE A 306 -33.47 39.79 33.50
N PHE A 307 -33.02 40.40 32.41
CA PHE A 307 -31.60 40.56 32.07
C PHE A 307 -30.82 41.34 33.12
N LYS A 308 -31.41 42.36 33.77
CA LYS A 308 -30.79 43.07 34.90
C LYS A 308 -30.42 42.15 36.07
N SER A 309 -31.10 41.01 36.19
CA SER A 309 -30.87 40.01 37.24
C SER A 309 -30.01 38.83 36.77
N VAL A 310 -29.73 38.71 35.46
CA VAL A 310 -28.84 37.68 34.90
C VAL A 310 -27.41 38.21 34.88
N HIS A 311 -26.44 37.36 35.24
CA HIS A 311 -25.04 37.77 35.27
C HIS A 311 -24.45 37.74 33.85
N ASN A 312 -23.72 38.77 33.44
CA ASN A 312 -23.19 38.91 32.07
C ASN A 312 -22.43 37.67 31.57
N ASN A 313 -21.64 37.04 32.45
CA ASN A 313 -20.91 35.82 32.09
C ASN A 313 -21.81 34.61 31.77
N ASP A 314 -22.94 34.48 32.46
CA ASP A 314 -23.89 33.38 32.22
C ASP A 314 -24.72 33.68 30.98
N PHE A 315 -25.11 34.95 30.78
CA PHE A 315 -25.69 35.41 29.52
C PHE A 315 -24.81 35.04 28.33
N TYR A 316 -23.50 35.32 28.40
CA TYR A 316 -22.59 35.10 27.28
C TYR A 316 -22.39 33.60 26.97
N LEU A 317 -22.35 32.76 28.00
CA LEU A 317 -22.39 31.30 27.87
C LEU A 317 -23.67 30.85 27.15
N ILE A 318 -24.83 31.32 27.61
CA ILE A 318 -26.13 30.94 27.07
C ILE A 318 -26.27 31.38 25.62
N PHE A 319 -25.83 32.59 25.28
CA PHE A 319 -25.94 33.10 23.92
C PHE A 319 -25.13 32.25 22.93
N GLN A 320 -23.88 31.93 23.25
CA GLN A 320 -23.07 30.99 22.44
C GLN A 320 -23.69 29.59 22.39
N THR A 321 -24.24 29.11 23.51
CA THR A 321 -24.91 27.80 23.60
C THR A 321 -26.12 27.73 22.68
N ILE A 322 -26.96 28.77 22.65
CA ILE A 322 -28.13 28.84 21.78
C ILE A 322 -27.72 28.78 20.30
N LEU A 323 -26.68 29.53 19.90
CA LEU A 323 -26.20 29.52 18.51
C LEU A 323 -25.69 28.13 18.06
N GLY A 324 -25.03 27.40 18.95
CA GLY A 324 -24.57 26.05 18.65
C GLY A 324 -25.68 25.00 18.68
N ALA A 325 -26.67 25.14 19.57
CA ALA A 325 -27.67 24.08 19.84
C ALA A 325 -28.95 24.16 19.00
N ILE A 326 -29.29 25.32 18.42
CA ILE A 326 -30.49 25.44 17.57
C ILE A 326 -30.37 24.52 16.34
N PRO A 327 -31.39 23.69 16.05
CA PRO A 327 -31.42 22.86 14.84
C PRO A 327 -31.27 23.67 13.55
N TYR A 328 -30.70 23.04 12.52
CA TYR A 328 -30.62 23.68 11.19
C TYR A 328 -32.03 23.94 10.61
N PRO A 329 -32.19 24.91 9.70
CA PRO A 329 -33.49 25.23 9.12
C PRO A 329 -34.17 24.01 8.47
N GLY A 330 -35.43 23.76 8.83
CA GLY A 330 -36.24 22.69 8.27
C GLY A 330 -36.14 21.34 8.99
N GLU A 331 -35.21 21.17 9.93
CA GLU A 331 -35.22 20.03 10.85
C GLU A 331 -36.23 20.27 11.97
N ASP A 332 -36.85 19.19 12.45
CA ASP A 332 -37.75 19.28 13.60
C ASP A 332 -37.02 19.93 14.77
N ALA A 333 -37.72 20.84 15.45
CA ALA A 333 -37.23 21.31 16.72
C ALA A 333 -37.24 20.09 17.64
N ASP A 334 -36.05 19.50 17.83
CA ASP A 334 -35.73 18.70 18.98
C ASP A 334 -36.35 19.32 20.24
N ASP A 335 -36.37 18.57 21.34
CA ASP A 335 -36.79 19.04 22.66
C ASP A 335 -35.89 20.16 23.26
N LEU A 336 -35.57 21.18 22.47
CA LEU A 336 -34.58 22.24 22.67
C LEU A 336 -34.88 23.00 23.96
N HIS A 337 -36.14 23.22 24.29
CA HIS A 337 -36.53 23.84 25.54
C HIS A 337 -36.02 23.02 26.73
N ASN A 338 -36.33 21.72 26.79
CA ASN A 338 -35.87 20.87 27.88
C ASN A 338 -34.33 20.74 27.86
N ARG A 339 -33.74 20.53 26.68
CA ARG A 339 -32.27 20.43 26.50
C ARG A 339 -31.54 21.65 27.07
N LEU A 340 -32.00 22.85 26.73
CA LEU A 340 -31.44 24.10 27.25
C LEU A 340 -31.64 24.23 28.75
N THR A 341 -32.83 23.89 29.28
CA THR A 341 -33.08 23.99 30.73
C THR A 341 -32.19 23.07 31.56
N GLN A 342 -32.01 21.81 31.11
CA GLN A 342 -31.13 20.84 31.74
C GLN A 342 -29.67 21.27 31.66
N PHE A 343 -29.23 21.77 30.49
CA PHE A 343 -27.89 22.31 30.33
C PHE A 343 -27.62 23.48 31.28
N ILE A 344 -28.55 24.44 31.37
CA ILE A 344 -28.39 25.63 32.23
C ILE A 344 -28.27 25.23 33.69
N GLU A 345 -29.12 24.31 34.16
CA GLU A 345 -29.06 23.80 35.53
C GLU A 345 -27.68 23.19 35.82
N LYS A 346 -27.23 22.26 34.96
CA LYS A 346 -25.92 21.62 35.10
C LYS A 346 -24.79 22.65 35.03
N ALA A 347 -24.77 23.50 34.02
CA ALA A 347 -23.72 24.50 33.81
C ALA A 347 -23.58 25.48 34.98
N LEU A 348 -24.69 25.94 35.57
CA LEU A 348 -24.66 26.83 36.73
C LEU A 348 -24.13 26.13 37.99
N ARG A 349 -24.46 24.85 38.20
CA ARG A 349 -23.98 24.05 39.33
C ARG A 349 -22.52 23.60 39.18
N GLU A 350 -22.07 23.32 37.96
CA GLU A 350 -20.65 23.07 37.67
C GLU A 350 -19.83 24.35 37.83
N ALA A 351 -20.34 25.53 37.43
CA ALA A 351 -19.60 26.79 37.60
C ALA A 351 -19.25 27.13 39.07
N LYS A 352 -20.07 26.65 40.03
CA LYS A 352 -19.90 26.90 41.48
C LYS A 352 -19.69 28.38 41.81
N LYS A 353 -20.54 29.23 41.25
CA LYS A 353 -20.48 30.69 41.43
C LYS A 353 -21.80 31.29 41.91
N ARG A 354 -22.92 30.87 41.30
CA ARG A 354 -24.27 31.40 41.58
C ARG A 354 -25.28 30.30 41.92
N SER A 355 -24.95 29.06 41.60
CA SER A 355 -25.57 27.84 42.11
C SER A 355 -24.45 26.82 42.36
N ASP A 356 -24.77 25.75 43.09
CA ASP A 356 -23.89 24.61 43.38
C ASP A 356 -24.72 23.33 43.55
N TRP A 357 -24.08 22.16 43.45
CA TRP A 357 -24.71 20.87 43.68
C TRP A 357 -25.06 20.62 45.15
N ALA A 358 -24.27 21.13 46.10
CA ALA A 358 -24.56 20.94 47.53
C ALA A 358 -25.65 21.89 48.03
N GLU A 359 -25.61 23.16 47.59
CA GLU A 359 -26.57 24.20 47.95
C GLU A 359 -27.12 24.91 46.70
N PRO A 360 -28.07 24.30 45.98
CA PRO A 360 -28.58 24.83 44.71
C PRO A 360 -29.39 26.11 44.91
N ASN A 361 -29.11 27.11 44.08
CA ASN A 361 -29.90 28.33 43.99
C ASN A 361 -30.97 28.19 42.89
N GLU A 362 -32.01 27.41 43.19
CA GLU A 362 -33.09 27.13 42.23
C GLU A 362 -33.79 28.39 41.72
N ALA A 363 -33.85 29.46 42.53
CA ALA A 363 -34.46 30.72 42.12
C ALA A 363 -33.67 31.37 40.97
N TYR A 364 -32.34 31.37 41.08
CA TYR A 364 -31.47 31.85 40.02
C TYR A 364 -31.48 30.93 38.80
N GLU A 365 -31.47 29.61 39.01
CA GLU A 365 -31.57 28.62 37.93
C GLU A 365 -32.84 28.84 37.10
N LYS A 366 -34.01 28.95 37.75
CA LYS A 366 -35.30 29.20 37.09
C LYS A 366 -35.34 30.55 36.37
N LEU A 367 -34.73 31.59 36.95
CA LEU A 367 -34.60 32.91 36.31
C LEU A 367 -33.84 32.79 34.98
N VAL A 368 -32.68 32.13 34.99
CA VAL A 368 -31.81 31.98 33.82
C VAL A 368 -32.44 31.04 32.77
N GLN A 369 -33.08 29.96 33.20
CA GLN A 369 -33.86 29.07 32.34
C GLN A 369 -34.99 29.83 31.63
N GLY A 370 -35.80 30.58 32.38
CA GLY A 370 -36.88 31.39 31.82
C GLY A 370 -36.38 32.46 30.84
N PHE A 371 -35.22 33.06 31.14
CA PHE A 371 -34.54 33.99 30.24
C PHE A 371 -34.16 33.30 28.92
N ALA A 372 -33.46 32.17 28.96
CA ALA A 372 -33.02 31.44 27.78
C ALA A 372 -34.20 30.96 26.90
N LEU A 373 -35.27 30.45 27.53
CA LEU A 373 -36.49 30.05 26.83
C LEU A 373 -37.17 31.23 26.12
N GLN A 374 -37.11 32.43 26.70
CA GLN A 374 -37.63 33.63 26.05
C GLN A 374 -36.77 34.06 24.86
N LEU A 375 -35.44 33.92 24.95
CA LEU A 375 -34.52 34.27 23.84
C LEU A 375 -34.74 33.41 22.59
N VAL A 376 -35.14 32.14 22.75
CA VAL A 376 -35.42 31.23 21.63
C VAL A 376 -36.87 31.32 21.12
N ASN A 377 -37.68 32.21 21.68
CA ASN A 377 -39.04 32.42 21.21
C ASN A 377 -39.03 33.18 19.88
N LYS A 378 -39.57 32.55 18.83
CA LYS A 378 -39.58 33.08 17.45
C LYS A 378 -40.27 34.43 17.28
N THR A 379 -41.10 34.87 18.24
CA THR A 379 -41.78 36.17 18.18
C THR A 379 -40.95 37.32 18.78
N GLU A 380 -39.84 37.03 19.46
CA GLU A 380 -38.97 38.05 20.05
C GLU A 380 -37.96 38.57 19.01
N GLU A 381 -37.66 39.87 19.05
CA GLU A 381 -36.66 40.50 18.17
C GLU A 381 -35.25 39.93 18.39
N SER A 382 -34.95 39.51 19.63
CA SER A 382 -33.71 38.80 19.97
C SER A 382 -33.53 37.53 19.13
N PHE A 383 -34.61 36.79 18.84
CA PHE A 383 -34.55 35.62 17.96
C PHE A 383 -34.23 35.98 16.50
N THR A 384 -34.66 37.15 16.02
CA THR A 384 -34.30 37.63 14.68
C THR A 384 -32.79 37.82 14.54
N ILE A 385 -32.13 38.34 15.58
CA ILE A 385 -30.66 38.50 15.61
C ILE A 385 -29.97 37.13 15.66
N ILE A 386 -30.45 36.21 16.50
CA ILE A 386 -29.98 34.81 16.54
C ILE A 386 -30.09 34.18 15.15
N ASN A 387 -31.25 34.29 14.50
CA ASN A 387 -31.50 33.72 13.18
C ASN A 387 -30.61 34.34 12.10
N HIS A 388 -30.35 35.65 12.17
CA HIS A 388 -29.41 36.32 11.26
C HIS A 388 -28.00 35.74 11.39
N LEU A 389 -27.48 35.62 12.61
CA LEU A 389 -26.17 35.03 12.88
C LEU A 389 -26.11 33.55 12.47
N LEU A 390 -27.15 32.76 12.75
CA LEU A 390 -27.25 31.36 12.34
C LEU A 390 -27.17 31.23 10.81
N ASN A 391 -27.95 32.03 10.06
CA ASN A 391 -27.90 32.02 8.59
C ASN A 391 -26.54 32.47 8.05
N ARG A 392 -25.84 33.36 8.77
CA ARG A 392 -24.49 33.79 8.41
C ARG A 392 -23.49 32.63 8.51
N ILE A 393 -23.54 31.85 9.60
CA ILE A 393 -22.54 30.82 9.92
C ILE A 393 -22.89 29.40 9.46
N ALA A 394 -24.16 29.08 9.21
CA ALA A 394 -24.63 27.70 9.01
C ALA A 394 -23.86 26.92 7.93
N ASP A 395 -23.72 27.49 6.73
CA ASP A 395 -23.09 26.80 5.61
C ASP A 395 -21.57 26.60 5.83
N PHE A 396 -20.90 27.55 6.48
CA PHE A 396 -19.50 27.40 6.87
C PHE A 396 -19.32 26.39 8.00
N GLY A 397 -20.28 26.33 8.94
CA GLY A 397 -20.31 25.31 9.98
C GLY A 397 -20.44 23.92 9.40
N ILE A 398 -21.28 23.74 8.38
CA ILE A 398 -21.39 22.50 7.60
C ILE A 398 -20.07 22.14 6.93
N VAL A 399 -19.40 23.09 6.28
CA VAL A 399 -18.08 22.84 5.67
C VAL A 399 -17.05 22.45 6.73
N ASN A 400 -17.00 23.14 7.88
CA ASN A 400 -16.13 22.80 8.99
C ASN A 400 -16.39 21.38 9.51
N SER A 401 -17.66 21.00 9.68
CA SER A 401 -18.07 19.66 10.09
C SER A 401 -17.64 18.57 9.11
N LEU A 402 -17.83 18.81 7.81
CA LEU A 402 -17.42 17.87 6.76
C LEU A 402 -15.88 17.80 6.66
N SER A 403 -15.17 18.92 6.83
CA SER A 403 -13.70 18.94 6.93
C SER A 403 -13.21 18.13 8.12
N GLN A 404 -13.81 18.31 9.30
CA GLN A 404 -13.49 17.53 10.49
C GLN A 404 -13.71 16.03 10.25
N LEU A 405 -14.82 15.65 9.59
CA LEU A 405 -15.09 14.27 9.23
C LEU A 405 -14.01 13.69 8.29
N VAL A 406 -13.58 14.43 7.26
CA VAL A 406 -12.47 14.00 6.38
C VAL A 406 -11.17 13.83 7.17
N LEU A 407 -10.86 14.76 8.08
CA LEU A 407 -9.67 14.66 8.93
C LEU A 407 -9.66 13.39 9.77
N LYS A 408 -10.79 13.04 10.43
CA LYS A 408 -10.91 11.80 11.21
C LYS A 408 -10.50 10.56 10.41
N PHE A 409 -10.96 10.50 9.15
CA PHE A 409 -10.73 9.36 8.27
C PHE A 409 -9.39 9.38 7.54
N ALA A 410 -8.76 10.54 7.35
CA ALA A 410 -7.56 10.66 6.52
C ALA A 410 -6.26 10.90 7.29
N CYS A 411 -6.33 11.51 8.47
CA CYS A 411 -5.16 11.66 9.35
C CYS A 411 -4.69 10.31 9.92
N PRO A 412 -3.44 10.22 10.42
CA PRO A 412 -2.96 9.07 11.19
C PRO A 412 -3.87 8.78 12.38
N GLY A 413 -4.06 7.51 12.73
CA GLY A 413 -5.04 7.06 13.72
C GLY A 413 -6.24 6.33 13.12
N ILE A 414 -7.12 5.86 14.00
CA ILE A 414 -8.31 5.07 13.66
C ILE A 414 -9.56 5.96 13.86
N PRO A 415 -10.38 6.21 12.81
CA PRO A 415 -11.58 7.05 12.96
C PRO A 415 -12.57 6.42 13.94
N ASP A 416 -12.99 7.19 14.95
CA ASP A 416 -14.11 6.84 15.83
C ASP A 416 -15.35 7.66 15.44
N VAL A 417 -16.50 7.02 15.26
CA VAL A 417 -17.77 7.67 14.89
C VAL A 417 -18.78 7.36 15.97
N TYR A 418 -18.92 8.28 16.92
CA TYR A 418 -19.89 8.14 18.00
C TYR A 418 -21.31 8.09 17.46
N GLN A 419 -22.16 7.29 18.11
CA GLN A 419 -23.50 6.98 17.61
C GLN A 419 -24.31 8.25 17.27
N GLY A 420 -24.82 8.32 16.04
CA GLY A 420 -25.67 9.39 15.58
C GLY A 420 -24.93 10.56 14.91
N THR A 421 -23.61 10.66 15.05
CA THR A 421 -22.77 11.75 14.49
C THR A 421 -22.58 11.67 12.97
N GLU A 422 -23.05 10.61 12.33
CA GLU A 422 -23.20 10.53 10.88
C GLU A 422 -24.24 11.55 10.34
N LEU A 423 -25.10 12.09 11.20
CA LEU A 423 -25.92 13.30 10.96
C LEU A 423 -25.42 14.46 11.84
N TRP A 424 -26.16 15.58 11.88
CA TRP A 424 -25.79 16.74 12.69
C TRP A 424 -25.93 16.47 14.20
N ASP A 425 -24.80 16.46 14.91
CA ASP A 425 -24.69 16.38 16.37
C ASP A 425 -24.53 17.77 16.98
N LEU A 426 -25.68 18.36 17.33
CA LEU A 426 -25.79 19.65 18.03
C LEU A 426 -26.06 19.46 19.52
N SER A 427 -25.67 18.30 20.07
CA SER A 427 -25.95 17.94 21.46
C SER A 427 -25.17 18.80 22.45
N LEU A 428 -25.70 18.89 23.67
CA LEU A 428 -25.06 19.50 24.83
C LEU A 428 -24.48 18.39 25.74
N VAL A 429 -23.93 18.78 26.87
CA VAL A 429 -23.33 17.85 27.85
C VAL A 429 -24.34 16.80 28.33
N ASP A 430 -23.85 15.63 28.76
CA ASP A 430 -24.60 14.55 29.38
C ASP A 430 -25.73 15.05 30.31
N PRO A 431 -26.98 14.56 30.16
CA PRO A 431 -27.39 13.42 29.32
C PRO A 431 -27.77 13.75 27.86
N ASP A 432 -27.63 15.00 27.39
CA ASP A 432 -28.12 15.38 26.04
C ASP A 432 -27.38 14.68 24.89
N ASN A 433 -26.07 14.45 25.03
CA ASN A 433 -25.23 13.69 24.09
C ASN A 433 -25.46 12.16 24.14
N ARG A 434 -26.40 11.68 24.97
CA ARG A 434 -26.79 10.26 25.08
C ARG A 434 -28.25 10.02 24.71
N ARG A 435 -28.91 11.00 24.07
CA ARG A 435 -30.27 10.84 23.56
C ARG A 435 -30.37 9.64 22.60
N PRO A 436 -31.54 8.98 22.54
CA PRO A 436 -31.77 7.89 21.59
C PRO A 436 -31.48 8.32 20.14
N VAL A 437 -30.78 7.46 19.41
CA VAL A 437 -30.47 7.68 17.99
C VAL A 437 -31.60 7.13 17.12
N ASP A 438 -32.12 7.96 16.23
CA ASP A 438 -33.12 7.54 15.23
C ASP A 438 -32.44 6.79 14.07
N TYR A 439 -32.28 5.49 14.23
CA TYR A 439 -31.72 4.61 13.20
C TYR A 439 -32.67 4.37 12.02
N GLU A 440 -33.99 4.53 12.21
CA GLU A 440 -34.96 4.37 11.12
C GLU A 440 -34.80 5.49 10.09
N LYS A 441 -34.70 6.75 10.52
CA LYS A 441 -34.40 7.91 9.64
C LYS A 441 -33.09 7.72 8.87
N ARG A 442 -32.06 7.18 9.52
CA ARG A 442 -30.74 6.93 8.89
C ARG A 442 -30.81 5.85 7.83
N ASN A 443 -31.50 4.75 8.10
CA ASN A 443 -31.70 3.68 7.11
C ASN A 443 -32.44 4.21 5.88
N GLN A 444 -33.48 5.04 6.07
CA GLN A 444 -34.19 5.67 4.95
C GLN A 444 -33.27 6.59 4.12
N PHE A 445 -32.37 7.34 4.76
CA PHE A 445 -31.43 8.22 4.06
C PHE A 445 -30.33 7.45 3.31
N ILE A 446 -29.90 6.29 3.80
CA ILE A 446 -28.86 5.46 3.17
C ILE A 446 -29.33 4.87 1.83
N ASP A 447 -30.63 4.56 1.72
CA ASP A 447 -31.24 3.95 0.55
C ASP A 447 -31.58 4.95 -0.57
N GLU A 448 -31.49 6.26 -0.30
CA GLU A 448 -31.76 7.30 -1.29
C GLU A 448 -30.52 7.59 -2.16
N GLU A 449 -30.60 7.34 -3.47
CA GLU A 449 -29.56 7.77 -4.41
C GLU A 449 -29.67 9.28 -4.69
N LEU A 450 -28.65 10.04 -4.26
CA LEU A 450 -28.61 11.49 -4.35
C LEU A 450 -27.36 11.97 -5.10
N SER A 451 -27.54 12.96 -5.98
CA SER A 451 -26.42 13.70 -6.57
C SER A 451 -25.82 14.71 -5.58
N LEU A 452 -24.55 15.08 -5.74
CA LEU A 452 -23.88 16.09 -4.90
C LEU A 452 -24.65 17.41 -4.84
N LYS A 453 -25.10 17.91 -6.00
CA LYS A 453 -25.97 19.10 -6.07
C LYS A 453 -27.24 18.97 -5.21
N LYS A 454 -27.91 17.82 -5.21
CA LYS A 454 -29.12 17.59 -4.37
C LYS A 454 -28.73 17.47 -2.88
N LEU A 455 -27.63 16.79 -2.57
CA LEU A 455 -27.09 16.72 -1.19
C LEU A 455 -26.77 18.11 -0.62
N TRP A 456 -26.18 19.01 -1.41
CA TRP A 456 -25.92 20.38 -0.99
C TRP A 456 -27.19 21.23 -0.86
N ALA A 457 -28.14 21.07 -1.79
CA ALA A 457 -29.44 21.72 -1.67
C ALA A 457 -30.18 21.32 -0.38
N GLU A 458 -30.07 20.04 0.02
CA GLU A 458 -30.67 19.48 1.24
C GLU A 458 -29.69 19.44 2.44
N ARG A 459 -28.60 20.20 2.40
CA ARG A 459 -27.49 20.12 3.38
C ARG A 459 -27.92 20.20 4.84
N TYR A 460 -28.97 20.96 5.17
CA TYR A 460 -29.47 21.10 6.54
C TYR A 460 -30.03 19.79 7.15
N SER A 461 -30.36 18.80 6.33
CA SER A 461 -30.84 17.47 6.79
C SER A 461 -29.76 16.56 7.35
N GLY A 462 -28.49 16.83 7.06
CA GLY A 462 -27.37 15.96 7.44
C GLY A 462 -27.13 14.79 6.48
N LYS A 463 -27.99 14.59 5.47
CA LYS A 463 -27.80 13.57 4.42
C LYS A 463 -26.42 13.63 3.77
N ILE A 464 -25.89 14.84 3.54
CA ILE A 464 -24.55 15.04 2.98
C ILE A 464 -23.44 14.49 3.88
N LYS A 465 -23.57 14.62 5.20
CA LYS A 465 -22.61 14.10 6.18
C LYS A 465 -22.69 12.57 6.27
N LEU A 466 -23.89 12.00 6.22
CA LEU A 466 -24.10 10.55 6.19
C LEU A 466 -23.53 9.93 4.91
N TRP A 467 -23.81 10.56 3.77
CA TRP A 467 -23.23 10.18 2.48
C TRP A 467 -21.70 10.21 2.51
N LEU A 468 -21.10 11.30 3.03
CA LEU A 468 -19.66 11.43 3.11
C LEU A 468 -19.04 10.40 4.06
N THR A 469 -19.67 10.16 5.21
CA THR A 469 -19.25 9.13 6.17
C THR A 469 -19.15 7.77 5.49
N ARG A 470 -20.20 7.36 4.75
CA ARG A 470 -20.20 6.09 4.00
C ARG A 470 -19.08 6.04 2.95
N LYS A 471 -18.94 7.10 2.13
CA LYS A 471 -17.86 7.18 1.13
C LYS A 471 -16.47 7.06 1.76
N LEU A 472 -16.24 7.71 2.90
CA LEU A 472 -14.95 7.68 3.61
C LEU A 472 -14.66 6.30 4.23
N ILE A 473 -15.67 5.62 4.78
CA ILE A 473 -15.53 4.25 5.28
C ILE A 473 -15.11 3.31 4.13
N ASP A 474 -15.83 3.35 3.01
CA ASP A 474 -15.55 2.51 1.86
C ASP A 474 -14.17 2.82 1.25
N PHE A 475 -13.83 4.11 1.15
CA PHE A 475 -12.56 4.57 0.63
C PHE A 475 -11.38 4.15 1.52
N ARG A 476 -11.51 4.30 2.84
CA ARG A 476 -10.49 3.87 3.79
C ARG A 476 -10.32 2.35 3.80
N LYS A 477 -11.41 1.59 3.69
CA LYS A 477 -11.37 0.13 3.59
C LYS A 477 -10.67 -0.34 2.32
N LYS A 478 -10.94 0.30 1.18
CA LYS A 478 -10.29 0.00 -0.11
C LYS A 478 -8.79 0.30 -0.08
N ASN A 479 -8.38 1.35 0.63
CA ASN A 479 -7.00 1.84 0.69
C ASN A 479 -6.38 1.64 2.08
N SER A 480 -6.68 0.51 2.74
CA SER A 480 -6.30 0.26 4.13
C SER A 480 -4.79 0.36 4.36
N ASP A 481 -3.98 -0.09 3.41
CA ASP A 481 -2.52 -0.03 3.50
C ASP A 481 -2.01 1.42 3.53
N VAL A 482 -2.61 2.31 2.73
CA VAL A 482 -2.25 3.74 2.70
C VAL A 482 -2.59 4.42 4.02
N PHE A 483 -3.73 4.11 4.61
CA PHE A 483 -4.17 4.77 5.85
C PHE A 483 -3.56 4.18 7.12
N THR A 484 -3.22 2.89 7.12
CA THR A 484 -2.58 2.21 8.27
C THR A 484 -1.07 2.39 8.24
N ASN A 485 -0.43 2.22 7.08
CA ASN A 485 1.03 2.16 6.95
C ASN A 485 1.63 3.33 6.17
N GLY A 486 0.81 4.18 5.55
CA GLY A 486 1.28 5.25 4.69
C GLY A 486 1.73 6.49 5.45
N GLU A 487 2.77 7.11 4.92
CA GLU A 487 3.38 8.35 5.41
C GLU A 487 2.45 9.55 5.20
N TYR A 488 2.36 10.42 6.21
CA TYR A 488 1.72 11.73 6.20
C TYR A 488 2.72 12.78 5.76
N ILE A 489 2.48 13.36 4.58
CA ILE A 489 3.38 14.33 3.94
C ILE A 489 2.63 15.66 3.83
N PRO A 490 2.98 16.70 4.60
CA PRO A 490 2.44 18.04 4.40
C PRO A 490 2.73 18.54 2.99
N LEU A 491 1.73 19.08 2.31
CA LEU A 491 1.88 19.63 0.97
C LEU A 491 1.88 21.15 1.02
N LYS A 492 2.84 21.76 0.34
CA LYS A 492 2.91 23.22 0.23
C LYS A 492 1.77 23.74 -0.65
N VAL A 493 1.09 24.77 -0.19
CA VAL A 493 0.11 25.53 -0.99
C VAL A 493 0.75 26.86 -1.41
N LYS A 494 0.44 27.32 -2.62
CA LYS A 494 0.89 28.60 -3.20
C LYS A 494 -0.30 29.34 -3.80
N GLY A 495 -0.30 30.66 -3.76
CA GLY A 495 -1.33 31.51 -4.38
C GLY A 495 -2.09 32.35 -3.35
N ALA A 496 -3.15 33.04 -3.80
CA ALA A 496 -3.89 34.02 -3.01
C ALA A 496 -4.40 33.50 -1.65
N TYR A 497 -4.86 32.26 -1.59
CA TYR A 497 -5.47 31.66 -0.39
C TYR A 497 -4.60 30.56 0.25
N GLN A 498 -3.28 30.65 0.13
CA GLN A 498 -2.36 29.61 0.65
C GLN A 498 -2.52 29.31 2.15
N SER A 499 -2.87 30.31 2.96
CA SER A 499 -3.07 30.15 4.42
C SER A 499 -4.46 29.62 4.79
N ASN A 500 -5.35 29.46 3.81
CA ASN A 500 -6.74 29.03 3.99
C ASN A 500 -6.98 27.61 3.47
N ILE A 501 -5.93 26.89 3.10
CA ILE A 501 -6.02 25.51 2.60
C ILE A 501 -5.05 24.63 3.40
N LEU A 502 -5.60 23.68 4.12
CA LEU A 502 -4.85 22.54 4.63
C LEU A 502 -4.67 21.53 3.50
N ALA A 503 -3.43 21.15 3.18
CA ALA A 503 -3.14 20.12 2.20
C ALA A 503 -2.09 19.13 2.70
N PHE A 504 -2.35 17.83 2.54
CA PHE A 504 -1.39 16.77 2.86
C PHE A 504 -1.62 15.55 1.98
N ALA A 505 -0.60 14.71 1.83
CA ALA A 505 -0.69 13.41 1.20
C ALA A 505 -0.57 12.27 2.23
N ARG A 506 -1.28 11.17 1.97
CA ARG A 506 -0.99 9.84 2.52
C ARG A 506 -0.35 9.00 1.41
N LYS A 507 0.87 8.53 1.65
CA LYS A 507 1.65 7.79 0.66
C LYS A 507 2.06 6.41 1.19
N TYR A 508 1.73 5.36 0.46
CA TYR A 508 2.27 4.02 0.71
C TYR A 508 2.66 3.36 -0.62
N LYS A 509 3.95 3.02 -0.76
CA LYS A 509 4.52 2.52 -2.02
C LYS A 509 4.21 3.46 -3.19
N ASN A 510 3.43 2.99 -4.17
CA ASN A 510 3.05 3.75 -5.38
C ASN A 510 1.67 4.42 -5.26
N GLU A 511 0.95 4.21 -4.16
CA GLU A 511 -0.36 4.79 -3.91
C GLU A 511 -0.22 6.11 -3.16
N HIS A 512 -0.89 7.14 -3.67
CA HIS A 512 -0.83 8.49 -3.14
C HIS A 512 -2.24 9.05 -3.08
N ILE A 513 -2.67 9.43 -1.89
CA ILE A 513 -3.96 10.08 -1.64
C ILE A 513 -3.67 11.49 -1.16
N ILE A 514 -4.22 12.50 -1.82
CA ILE A 514 -4.11 13.90 -1.39
C ILE A 514 -5.44 14.35 -0.80
N ILE A 515 -5.33 15.01 0.35
CA ILE A 515 -6.42 15.67 1.05
C ILE A 515 -6.20 17.18 0.94
N ALA A 516 -7.28 17.90 0.64
CA ALA A 516 -7.31 19.35 0.59
C ALA A 516 -8.59 19.83 1.28
N LEU A 517 -8.46 20.69 2.28
CA LEU A 517 -9.58 21.19 3.08
C LEU A 517 -9.45 22.70 3.30
N PRO A 518 -10.55 23.47 3.20
CA PRO A 518 -10.53 24.88 3.54
C PRO A 518 -10.46 25.05 5.05
N VAL A 519 -9.71 26.07 5.47
CA VAL A 519 -9.69 26.57 6.85
C VAL A 519 -10.00 28.06 6.85
N ALA A 520 -10.70 28.52 7.88
CA ALA A 520 -11.13 29.90 8.03
C ALA A 520 -11.95 30.44 6.82
N LEU A 521 -12.77 29.60 6.19
CA LEU A 521 -13.44 29.95 4.92
C LEU A 521 -14.35 31.17 5.04
N ALA A 522 -15.00 31.38 6.19
CA ALA A 522 -15.88 32.52 6.38
C ALA A 522 -15.13 33.86 6.40
N SER A 523 -13.83 33.85 6.72
CA SER A 523 -12.98 35.07 6.75
C SER A 523 -12.63 35.58 5.35
N ILE A 524 -12.65 34.70 4.34
CA ILE A 524 -12.29 35.03 2.95
C ILE A 524 -13.49 35.04 2.00
N CYS A 525 -14.60 34.39 2.37
CA CYS A 525 -15.81 34.30 1.55
C CYS A 525 -16.83 35.36 1.94
N LYS A 526 -17.15 36.25 1.01
CA LYS A 526 -18.23 37.22 1.20
C LYS A 526 -19.61 36.54 1.13
N PRO A 527 -20.65 37.10 1.78
CA PRO A 527 -22.00 36.53 1.76
C PRO A 527 -22.55 36.25 0.36
N GLU A 528 -22.25 37.12 -0.60
CA GLU A 528 -22.65 37.03 -2.01
C GLU A 528 -21.90 35.95 -2.83
N GLU A 529 -20.79 35.42 -2.32
CA GLU A 529 -19.91 34.48 -3.04
C GLU A 529 -20.05 33.02 -2.57
N LYS A 530 -20.94 32.75 -1.60
CA LYS A 530 -21.09 31.45 -0.91
C LYS A 530 -21.22 30.23 -1.82
N GLU A 531 -21.92 30.37 -2.95
CA GLU A 531 -22.19 29.24 -3.86
C GLU A 531 -21.12 29.07 -4.96
N ASN A 532 -20.31 30.09 -5.24
CA ASN A 532 -19.33 30.10 -6.34
C ASN A 532 -18.05 30.84 -5.94
N PHE A 533 -17.45 30.45 -4.81
CA PHE A 533 -16.23 31.07 -4.32
C PHE A 533 -15.07 30.85 -5.32
N ASN A 534 -14.38 31.93 -5.69
CA ASN A 534 -13.28 31.89 -6.65
C ASN A 534 -11.94 31.69 -5.94
N TRP A 535 -11.34 30.50 -6.07
CA TRP A 535 -10.05 30.14 -5.46
C TRP A 535 -8.82 30.80 -6.12
N LEU A 536 -9.01 31.61 -7.17
CA LEU A 536 -7.97 32.34 -7.90
C LEU A 536 -6.83 31.40 -8.35
N ASP A 537 -5.57 31.79 -8.12
CA ASP A 537 -4.35 31.07 -8.50
C ASP A 537 -3.89 30.05 -7.45
N THR A 538 -4.73 29.73 -6.46
CA THR A 538 -4.36 28.86 -5.34
C THR A 538 -4.15 27.43 -5.83
N GLN A 539 -2.97 26.87 -5.59
CA GLN A 539 -2.56 25.56 -6.06
C GLN A 539 -1.81 24.76 -4.99
N ILE A 540 -2.00 23.45 -5.02
CA ILE A 540 -1.31 22.47 -4.18
C ILE A 540 -0.10 21.95 -4.94
N MET A 541 1.07 22.18 -4.37
CA MET A 541 2.35 21.79 -4.98
C MET A 541 2.57 20.29 -4.80
N LEU A 542 2.82 19.58 -5.91
CA LEU A 542 3.14 18.16 -5.90
C LEU A 542 4.67 17.96 -5.82
N PRO A 543 5.16 17.03 -4.98
CA PRO A 543 6.54 16.56 -5.07
C PRO A 543 6.85 16.00 -6.46
N GLY A 544 8.08 16.17 -6.96
CA GLY A 544 8.43 15.85 -8.36
C GLY A 544 8.24 14.38 -8.78
N GLU A 545 8.18 13.46 -7.82
CA GLU A 545 7.94 12.03 -8.05
C GLU A 545 6.44 11.65 -8.12
N PHE A 546 5.54 12.59 -7.79
CA PHE A 546 4.11 12.31 -7.70
C PHE A 546 3.46 12.31 -9.09
N PRO A 547 2.48 11.42 -9.34
CA PRO A 547 1.77 11.40 -10.62
C PRO A 547 0.99 12.70 -10.87
N SER A 548 0.89 13.09 -12.14
CA SER A 548 0.12 14.28 -12.54
C SER A 548 -1.36 13.99 -12.80
N SER A 549 -1.73 12.76 -13.17
CA SER A 549 -3.14 12.35 -13.29
C SER A 549 -3.71 11.91 -11.95
N TRP A 550 -5.01 12.12 -11.75
CA TRP A 550 -5.67 11.84 -10.48
C TRP A 550 -7.17 11.60 -10.66
N ARG A 551 -7.80 11.04 -9.63
CA ARG A 551 -9.26 10.84 -9.54
C ARG A 551 -9.79 11.55 -8.31
N ASN A 552 -10.80 12.39 -8.49
CA ASN A 552 -11.57 12.95 -7.39
C ASN A 552 -12.50 11.88 -6.80
N ILE A 553 -12.40 11.62 -5.50
CA ILE A 553 -13.20 10.60 -4.82
C ILE A 553 -14.61 11.11 -4.47
N ILE A 554 -14.76 12.43 -4.28
CA ILE A 554 -16.05 13.06 -4.00
C ILE A 554 -16.91 13.09 -5.27
N THR A 555 -16.33 13.55 -6.39
CA THR A 555 -17.07 13.69 -7.67
C THR A 555 -16.94 12.49 -8.62
N GLU A 556 -16.05 11.54 -8.30
CA GLU A 556 -15.72 10.36 -9.11
C GLU A 556 -15.16 10.64 -10.52
N LYS A 557 -14.70 11.88 -10.76
CA LYS A 557 -14.11 12.31 -12.03
C LYS A 557 -12.59 12.13 -12.05
N ASP A 558 -12.07 11.69 -13.19
CA ASP A 558 -10.63 11.65 -13.47
C ASP A 558 -10.19 12.97 -14.12
N ASP A 559 -9.01 13.47 -13.76
CA ASP A 559 -8.44 14.70 -14.33
C ASP A 559 -6.89 14.65 -14.28
N VAL A 560 -6.23 15.70 -14.76
CA VAL A 560 -4.78 15.84 -14.80
C VAL A 560 -4.34 17.22 -14.34
N LYS A 561 -3.19 17.30 -13.66
CA LYS A 561 -2.52 18.56 -13.36
C LYS A 561 -2.29 19.32 -14.67
N ASP A 562 -2.75 20.56 -14.72
CA ASP A 562 -2.45 21.46 -15.84
C ASP A 562 -0.93 21.62 -15.97
N ILE A 563 -0.41 21.42 -17.18
CA ILE A 563 1.02 21.47 -17.48
C ILE A 563 1.57 22.89 -17.27
N LEU A 564 0.73 23.91 -17.41
CA LEU A 564 1.12 25.31 -17.25
C LEU A 564 1.27 25.74 -15.78
N ASN A 565 0.75 24.95 -14.84
CA ASN A 565 0.77 25.26 -13.42
C ASN A 565 1.85 24.45 -12.68
N ASP A 566 2.42 25.04 -11.64
CA ASP A 566 3.44 24.38 -10.82
C ASP A 566 2.83 23.21 -10.02
N GLY A 567 1.57 23.34 -9.59
CA GLY A 567 0.78 22.37 -8.83
C GLY A 567 -0.61 22.10 -9.42
N ILE A 568 -1.47 21.41 -8.66
CA ILE A 568 -2.90 21.24 -9.00
C ILE A 568 -3.68 22.42 -8.45
N LEU A 569 -4.50 23.08 -9.27
CA LEU A 569 -5.33 24.19 -8.79
C LEU A 569 -6.37 23.69 -7.78
N VAL A 570 -6.57 24.43 -6.69
CA VAL A 570 -7.61 24.14 -5.71
C VAL A 570 -8.99 24.17 -6.37
N SER A 571 -9.22 25.05 -7.34
CA SER A 571 -10.45 25.11 -8.13
C SER A 571 -10.69 23.86 -9.01
N GLN A 572 -9.65 23.10 -9.36
CA GLN A 572 -9.83 21.80 -10.03
C GLN A 572 -10.29 20.73 -9.04
N ILE A 573 -9.82 20.80 -7.78
CA ILE A 573 -10.08 19.81 -6.74
C ILE A 573 -11.45 20.06 -6.09
N PHE A 574 -11.72 21.29 -5.69
CA PHE A 574 -12.95 21.75 -5.05
C PHE A 574 -13.99 21.97 -6.14
N GLY A 575 -14.65 20.87 -6.55
CA GLY A 575 -15.75 20.89 -7.50
C GLY A 575 -17.01 21.51 -6.89
N GLU A 576 -18.08 20.72 -6.76
CA GLU A 576 -19.36 21.18 -6.21
C GLU A 576 -19.35 21.37 -4.68
N LEU A 577 -18.32 20.86 -4.00
CA LEU A 577 -18.13 20.93 -2.55
C LEU A 577 -16.69 21.37 -2.29
N PRO A 578 -16.42 22.30 -1.35
CA PRO A 578 -15.07 22.77 -1.06
C PRO A 578 -14.30 21.76 -0.19
N ILE A 579 -14.21 20.52 -0.65
CA ILE A 579 -13.52 19.40 -0.01
C ILE A 579 -12.84 18.56 -1.09
N GLY A 580 -11.55 18.32 -0.91
CA GLY A 580 -10.72 17.58 -1.85
C GLY A 580 -10.22 16.26 -1.27
N ILE A 581 -10.58 15.16 -1.91
CA ILE A 581 -9.96 13.85 -1.70
C ILE A 581 -9.63 13.31 -3.08
N ILE A 582 -8.35 13.24 -3.43
CA ILE A 582 -7.91 12.77 -4.75
C ILE A 582 -6.93 11.61 -4.64
N GLU A 583 -7.11 10.59 -5.46
CA GLU A 583 -6.19 9.46 -5.61
C GLU A 583 -5.32 9.72 -6.85
N LEU A 584 -4.01 9.84 -6.68
CA LEU A 584 -3.11 10.07 -7.81
C LEU A 584 -2.97 8.78 -8.62
N LYS A 585 -3.19 8.89 -9.93
CA LYS A 585 -3.05 7.80 -10.89
C LYS A 585 -1.76 7.99 -11.67
N ARG A 586 -0.91 6.96 -11.75
CA ARG A 586 0.14 6.94 -12.77
C ARG A 586 -0.51 6.68 -14.13
N LYS A 587 -0.12 7.43 -15.17
CA LYS A 587 -0.41 7.07 -16.55
C LYS A 587 0.17 5.66 -16.77
N LYS A 588 -0.71 4.68 -17.01
CA LYS A 588 -0.30 3.29 -17.17
C LYS A 588 0.61 3.18 -18.39
N ASN A 589 1.90 2.97 -18.16
CA ASN A 589 2.84 2.67 -19.21
C ASN A 589 2.96 1.15 -19.31
N ASP A 590 2.27 0.55 -20.27
CA ASP A 590 2.26 -0.90 -20.48
C ASP A 590 3.54 -1.40 -21.20
N ARG A 591 4.52 -0.50 -21.41
CA ARG A 591 5.81 -0.84 -22.02
C ARG A 591 6.73 -1.49 -21.00
N SER A 592 7.50 -2.46 -21.46
CA SER A 592 8.35 -3.28 -20.60
C SER A 592 9.60 -3.75 -21.34
N ALA A 593 10.55 -4.25 -20.58
CA ALA A 593 11.80 -4.81 -21.08
C ALA A 593 12.06 -6.20 -20.46
N GLY A 594 12.89 -6.99 -21.11
CA GLY A 594 13.35 -8.28 -20.62
C GLY A 594 14.62 -8.75 -21.29
N ILE A 595 15.13 -9.87 -20.80
CA ILE A 595 16.39 -10.46 -21.26
C ILE A 595 16.15 -11.89 -21.76
N LEU A 596 16.72 -12.21 -22.92
CA LEU A 596 16.83 -13.56 -23.44
C LEU A 596 18.12 -14.19 -22.92
N MET A 597 18.00 -15.21 -22.07
CA MET A 597 19.13 -15.99 -21.55
C MET A 597 18.66 -17.36 -21.10
N HIS A 598 19.11 -18.44 -21.75
CA HIS A 598 18.69 -19.78 -21.35
C HIS A 598 19.34 -20.24 -20.02
N ILE A 599 18.66 -21.13 -19.29
CA ILE A 599 19.12 -21.64 -18.00
C ILE A 599 20.51 -22.30 -18.13
N THR A 600 20.76 -23.02 -19.23
CA THR A 600 22.05 -23.71 -19.46
C THR A 600 23.24 -22.76 -19.46
N SER A 601 23.03 -21.49 -19.81
CA SER A 601 24.06 -20.46 -19.87
C SER A 601 24.41 -19.86 -18.51
N LEU A 602 23.67 -20.19 -17.44
CA LEU A 602 23.97 -19.70 -16.10
C LEU A 602 25.35 -20.22 -15.60
N PRO A 603 26.06 -19.42 -14.79
CA PRO A 603 27.40 -19.73 -14.30
C PRO A 603 27.41 -20.73 -13.12
N SER A 604 26.50 -21.71 -13.08
CA SER A 604 26.46 -22.72 -12.01
C SER A 604 27.74 -23.57 -11.95
N LYS A 605 28.05 -24.11 -10.77
CA LYS A 605 29.32 -24.78 -10.46
C LYS A 605 29.49 -26.16 -11.12
N TYR A 606 28.43 -26.73 -11.70
CA TYR A 606 28.34 -28.13 -12.12
C TYR A 606 28.36 -28.32 -13.64
N GLY A 607 29.18 -27.53 -14.36
CA GLY A 607 29.41 -27.63 -15.81
C GLY A 607 28.31 -27.06 -16.72
N ILE A 608 27.08 -26.95 -16.23
CA ILE A 608 25.91 -26.38 -16.90
C ILE A 608 25.10 -25.54 -15.92
N GLY A 609 24.41 -24.52 -16.39
CA GLY A 609 23.45 -23.79 -15.57
C GLY A 609 22.23 -24.63 -15.15
N ASP A 610 21.69 -24.33 -13.97
CA ASP A 610 20.60 -25.07 -13.31
C ASP A 610 19.65 -24.12 -12.55
N PHE A 611 18.59 -24.66 -11.95
CA PHE A 611 17.57 -23.89 -11.21
C PHE A 611 18.01 -23.39 -9.82
N GLY A 612 19.31 -23.50 -9.51
CA GLY A 612 19.85 -23.21 -8.19
C GLY A 612 20.11 -21.73 -7.92
N SER A 613 21.09 -21.47 -7.06
CA SER A 613 21.42 -20.13 -6.57
C SER A 613 21.74 -19.10 -7.66
N GLU A 614 22.39 -19.51 -8.76
CA GLU A 614 22.71 -18.61 -9.88
C GLU A 614 21.47 -18.18 -10.67
N ALA A 615 20.43 -19.02 -10.76
CA ALA A 615 19.15 -18.62 -11.35
C ALA A 615 18.46 -17.53 -10.52
N ASN A 616 18.44 -17.69 -9.19
CA ASN A 616 17.90 -16.66 -8.29
C ASN A 616 18.69 -15.35 -8.36
N ARG A 617 20.03 -15.43 -8.43
CA ARG A 617 20.87 -14.24 -8.64
C ARG A 617 20.58 -13.53 -9.95
N PHE A 618 20.30 -14.29 -11.02
CA PHE A 618 19.90 -13.69 -12.28
C PHE A 618 18.53 -13.01 -12.21
N VAL A 619 17.57 -13.59 -11.49
CA VAL A 619 16.29 -12.93 -11.18
C VAL A 619 16.52 -11.63 -10.41
N ASP A 620 17.40 -11.63 -9.42
CA ASP A 620 17.75 -10.41 -8.67
C ASP A 620 18.40 -9.36 -9.59
N PHE A 621 19.31 -9.77 -10.47
CA PHE A 621 19.88 -8.88 -11.50
C PHE A 621 18.80 -8.29 -12.43
N LEU A 622 17.83 -9.09 -12.88
CA LEU A 622 16.70 -8.60 -13.69
C LEU A 622 15.89 -7.55 -12.93
N LYS A 623 15.62 -7.80 -11.64
CA LYS A 623 14.90 -6.87 -10.77
C LYS A 623 15.68 -5.56 -10.59
N GLU A 624 16.96 -5.65 -10.28
CA GLU A 624 17.85 -4.51 -10.03
C GLU A 624 18.07 -3.66 -11.29
N THR A 625 17.90 -4.25 -12.48
CA THR A 625 18.01 -3.56 -13.77
C THR A 625 16.65 -3.17 -14.37
N ASN A 626 15.59 -3.20 -13.57
CA ASN A 626 14.21 -2.84 -13.94
C ASN A 626 13.60 -3.66 -15.09
N GLN A 627 14.10 -4.86 -15.33
CA GLN A 627 13.51 -5.79 -16.30
C GLN A 627 12.24 -6.40 -15.72
N GLN A 628 11.34 -6.86 -16.59
CA GLN A 628 10.07 -7.48 -16.21
C GLN A 628 9.90 -8.88 -16.83
N TYR A 629 10.70 -9.23 -17.82
CA TYR A 629 10.61 -10.52 -18.49
C TYR A 629 11.96 -11.23 -18.54
N TRP A 630 11.93 -12.54 -18.32
CA TRP A 630 13.02 -13.46 -18.61
C TRP A 630 12.57 -14.42 -19.70
N GLN A 631 13.14 -14.28 -20.90
CA GLN A 631 12.86 -15.20 -22.00
C GLN A 631 13.85 -16.36 -22.00
N LEU A 632 13.29 -17.56 -22.14
CA LEU A 632 13.99 -18.82 -22.20
C LEU A 632 13.77 -19.50 -23.55
N LEU A 633 14.68 -20.40 -23.90
CA LEU A 633 14.48 -21.41 -24.93
C LEU A 633 13.70 -22.62 -24.35
N PRO A 634 13.28 -23.60 -25.17
CA PRO A 634 12.53 -24.76 -24.68
C PRO A 634 13.31 -25.49 -23.57
N LEU A 635 12.61 -25.89 -22.50
CA LEU A 635 13.21 -26.59 -21.36
C LEU A 635 13.13 -28.12 -21.50
N ASN A 636 12.78 -28.63 -22.68
CA ASN A 636 12.63 -30.05 -22.93
C ASN A 636 13.99 -30.78 -22.99
N PRO A 637 14.04 -32.10 -22.77
CA PRO A 637 15.29 -32.87 -22.83
C PRO A 637 16.01 -32.70 -24.17
N THR A 638 17.34 -32.65 -24.10
CA THR A 638 18.20 -32.57 -25.28
C THR A 638 19.02 -33.85 -25.42
N LYS A 639 19.55 -34.12 -26.62
CA LYS A 639 20.36 -35.32 -26.89
C LYS A 639 21.53 -35.02 -27.82
N THR A 640 22.61 -35.78 -27.67
CA THR A 640 23.83 -35.64 -28.49
C THR A 640 23.57 -35.83 -29.99
N GLY A 641 22.65 -36.72 -30.37
CA GLY A 641 22.32 -37.00 -31.78
C GLY A 641 21.86 -35.77 -32.57
N ASN A 642 21.29 -34.77 -31.89
CA ASN A 642 20.84 -33.51 -32.49
C ASN A 642 21.66 -32.31 -31.98
N GLY A 643 22.89 -32.54 -31.53
CA GLY A 643 23.78 -31.49 -31.04
C GLY A 643 23.28 -30.76 -29.79
N HIS A 644 22.47 -31.42 -28.96
CA HIS A 644 21.80 -30.86 -27.78
C HIS A 644 20.84 -29.69 -28.08
N SER A 645 20.23 -29.66 -29.27
CA SER A 645 19.22 -28.66 -29.60
C SER A 645 17.96 -28.75 -28.71
N PRO A 646 17.53 -27.65 -28.07
CA PRO A 646 16.27 -27.60 -27.34
C PRO A 646 15.03 -27.64 -28.27
N TYR A 647 15.21 -27.42 -29.57
CA TYR A 647 14.14 -27.48 -30.59
C TYR A 647 13.94 -28.88 -31.18
N SER A 648 14.75 -29.86 -30.78
CA SER A 648 14.70 -31.23 -31.30
C SER A 648 14.66 -32.24 -30.16
N SER A 649 13.66 -32.07 -29.29
CA SER A 649 13.47 -32.89 -28.10
C SER A 649 12.72 -34.20 -28.38
N ASN A 650 12.97 -35.20 -27.55
CA ASN A 650 12.26 -36.48 -27.54
C ASN A 650 10.91 -36.43 -26.81
N SER A 651 10.46 -35.25 -26.38
CA SER A 651 9.17 -35.07 -25.69
C SER A 651 8.70 -33.62 -25.78
N ALA A 652 7.37 -33.45 -25.88
CA ALA A 652 6.73 -32.15 -25.92
C ALA A 652 6.43 -31.56 -24.51
N LYS A 653 6.53 -32.38 -23.46
CA LYS A 653 6.05 -32.04 -22.10
C LYS A 653 7.07 -32.27 -20.98
N SER A 654 8.03 -33.18 -21.15
CA SER A 654 9.03 -33.45 -20.11
C SER A 654 10.06 -32.33 -20.03
N GLY A 655 10.72 -32.20 -18.89
CA GLY A 655 11.81 -31.27 -18.65
C GLY A 655 13.20 -31.90 -18.73
N ASN A 656 14.19 -31.08 -19.04
CA ASN A 656 15.60 -31.46 -19.11
C ASN A 656 16.20 -31.63 -17.71
N ILE A 657 16.46 -32.87 -17.31
CA ILE A 657 16.98 -33.22 -15.98
C ILE A 657 18.40 -32.71 -15.71
N LEU A 658 19.13 -32.24 -16.73
CA LEU A 658 20.44 -31.61 -16.54
C LEU A 658 20.33 -30.26 -15.81
N LEU A 659 19.16 -29.62 -15.86
CA LEU A 659 18.87 -28.34 -15.21
C LEU A 659 18.54 -28.47 -13.72
N ILE A 660 18.45 -29.69 -13.18
CA ILE A 660 18.19 -29.93 -11.76
C ILE A 660 19.39 -29.46 -10.93
N ASP A 661 19.14 -28.61 -9.94
CA ASP A 661 20.11 -28.16 -8.95
C ASP A 661 20.47 -29.30 -7.99
N LEU A 662 21.76 -29.58 -7.90
CA LEU A 662 22.34 -30.58 -7.02
C LEU A 662 22.46 -30.07 -5.58
N GLU A 663 22.66 -28.76 -5.38
CA GLU A 663 22.76 -28.16 -4.03
C GLU A 663 21.45 -28.35 -3.25
N GLN A 664 20.31 -28.13 -3.91
CA GLN A 664 19.00 -28.42 -3.33
C GLN A 664 18.84 -29.90 -2.94
N LEU A 665 19.31 -30.85 -3.75
CA LEU A 665 19.23 -32.27 -3.39
C LEU A 665 20.07 -32.61 -2.15
N ALA A 666 21.20 -31.92 -1.95
CA ALA A 666 21.98 -32.07 -0.73
C ALA A 666 21.31 -31.44 0.49
N ASN A 667 20.68 -30.26 0.32
CA ASN A 667 19.89 -29.62 1.38
C ASN A 667 18.70 -30.49 1.82
N GLU A 668 18.12 -31.26 0.90
CA GLU A 668 17.07 -32.26 1.17
C GLU A 668 17.63 -33.59 1.73
N GLY A 669 18.95 -33.70 1.91
CA GLY A 669 19.62 -34.89 2.46
C GLY A 669 19.69 -36.09 1.51
N LEU A 670 19.48 -35.87 0.20
CA LEU A 670 19.52 -36.91 -0.83
C LEU A 670 20.92 -37.09 -1.45
N LEU A 671 21.77 -36.06 -1.35
CA LEU A 671 23.20 -36.09 -1.67
C LEU A 671 24.03 -35.63 -0.47
N SER A 672 25.29 -36.08 -0.37
CA SER A 672 26.21 -35.58 0.66
C SER A 672 26.97 -34.35 0.17
N THR A 673 27.53 -33.57 1.11
CA THR A 673 28.43 -32.45 0.78
C THR A 673 29.67 -32.93 0.01
N ASP A 674 30.17 -34.13 0.31
CA ASP A 674 31.30 -34.73 -0.42
C ASP A 674 30.94 -35.04 -1.88
N ASP A 675 29.71 -35.48 -2.15
CA ASP A 675 29.23 -35.69 -3.52
C ASP A 675 29.22 -34.40 -4.33
N LEU A 676 28.80 -33.29 -3.70
CA LEU A 676 28.81 -31.97 -4.34
C LEU A 676 30.23 -31.49 -4.60
N ASN A 677 31.08 -31.52 -3.58
CA ASN A 677 32.47 -31.05 -3.69
C ASN A 677 33.24 -31.82 -4.78
N ALA A 678 33.02 -33.14 -4.91
CA ALA A 678 33.63 -33.96 -5.95
C ALA A 678 33.10 -33.66 -7.37
N SER A 679 31.98 -32.94 -7.48
CA SER A 679 31.28 -32.65 -8.73
C SER A 679 31.44 -31.19 -9.19
N VAL A 680 32.10 -30.35 -8.39
CA VAL A 680 32.41 -28.96 -8.78
C VAL A 680 33.40 -28.97 -9.94
N THR A 681 33.05 -28.25 -11.01
CA THR A 681 33.90 -28.02 -12.17
C THR A 681 34.49 -26.61 -12.11
N LEU A 682 35.69 -26.42 -12.66
CA LEU A 682 36.18 -25.07 -12.96
C LEU A 682 35.24 -24.41 -13.98
N PHE A 683 35.03 -23.09 -13.85
CA PHE A 683 34.18 -22.37 -14.80
C PHE A 683 34.80 -22.40 -16.20
N GLU A 684 34.01 -22.85 -17.17
CA GLU A 684 34.35 -22.80 -18.59
C GLU A 684 33.28 -22.00 -19.34
N LYS A 685 33.70 -21.29 -20.41
CA LYS A 685 32.80 -20.49 -21.25
C LYS A 685 31.88 -21.33 -22.15
N LYS A 686 32.13 -22.63 -22.25
CA LYS A 686 31.37 -23.59 -23.04
C LYS A 686 30.96 -24.78 -22.18
N ILE A 687 29.78 -25.35 -22.46
CA ILE A 687 29.30 -26.56 -21.80
C ILE A 687 30.01 -27.79 -22.39
N ASP A 688 30.56 -28.64 -21.53
CA ASP A 688 30.92 -30.02 -21.88
C ASP A 688 29.75 -30.94 -21.53
N PHE A 689 28.85 -31.16 -22.51
CA PHE A 689 27.65 -31.97 -22.30
C PHE A 689 27.98 -33.43 -21.93
N GLN A 690 29.05 -34.00 -22.48
CA GLN A 690 29.42 -35.39 -22.19
C GLN A 690 29.82 -35.54 -20.71
N HIS A 691 30.61 -34.60 -20.20
CA HIS A 691 30.96 -34.58 -18.78
C HIS A 691 29.73 -34.33 -17.90
N VAL A 692 28.91 -33.34 -18.24
CA VAL A 692 27.72 -32.95 -17.48
C VAL A 692 26.70 -34.08 -17.37
N GLU A 693 26.36 -34.73 -18.48
CA GLU A 693 25.42 -35.87 -18.50
C GLU A 693 25.91 -37.01 -17.60
N LYS A 694 27.19 -37.40 -17.77
CA LYS A 694 27.80 -38.47 -16.97
C LYS A 694 27.74 -38.15 -15.47
N THR A 695 28.05 -36.92 -15.09
CA THR A 695 28.08 -36.49 -13.69
C THR A 695 26.67 -36.38 -13.11
N LYS A 696 25.76 -35.66 -13.78
CA LYS A 696 24.39 -35.43 -13.29
C LYS A 696 23.59 -36.74 -13.24
N PHE A 697 23.68 -37.63 -14.24
CA PHE A 697 22.99 -38.93 -14.19
C PHE A 697 23.46 -39.80 -13.01
N LYS A 698 24.77 -39.87 -12.77
CA LYS A 698 25.33 -40.62 -11.63
C LYS A 698 24.81 -40.10 -10.30
N LEU A 699 24.72 -38.78 -10.14
CA LEU A 699 24.25 -38.16 -8.89
C LEU A 699 22.74 -38.28 -8.72
N LEU A 700 21.94 -38.12 -9.78
CA LEU A 700 20.49 -38.33 -9.72
C LEU A 700 20.15 -39.79 -9.37
N GLN A 701 20.87 -40.77 -9.92
CA GLN A 701 20.74 -42.17 -9.52
C GLN A 701 21.09 -42.40 -8.05
N LYS A 702 22.13 -41.73 -7.55
CA LYS A 702 22.51 -41.81 -6.12
C LYS A 702 21.42 -41.20 -5.24
N ALA A 703 20.90 -40.03 -5.62
CA ALA A 703 19.83 -39.33 -4.93
C ALA A 703 18.53 -40.14 -4.90
N TYR A 704 18.17 -40.81 -6.01
CA TYR A 704 17.00 -41.69 -6.07
C TYR A 704 17.13 -42.88 -5.13
N LYS A 705 18.32 -43.51 -5.05
CA LYS A 705 18.59 -44.58 -4.09
C LYS A 705 18.45 -44.11 -2.64
N ALA A 706 18.90 -42.89 -2.33
CA ALA A 706 18.74 -42.29 -1.01
C ALA A 706 17.25 -42.01 -0.70
N PHE A 707 16.51 -41.43 -1.66
CA PHE A 707 15.07 -41.19 -1.56
C PHE A 707 14.30 -42.49 -1.25
N LYS A 708 14.56 -43.57 -2.01
CA LYS A 708 13.93 -44.88 -1.78
C LYS A 708 14.25 -45.47 -0.41
N LYS A 709 15.48 -45.30 0.08
CA LYS A 709 15.92 -45.84 1.37
C LYS A 709 15.30 -45.09 2.53
N ASN A 710 15.32 -43.76 2.46
CA ASN A 710 14.94 -42.89 3.58
C ASN A 710 13.44 -42.56 3.60
N LYS A 711 12.74 -42.70 2.46
CA LYS A 711 11.31 -42.41 2.28
C LYS A 711 10.85 -41.15 3.04
N PRO A 712 11.47 -39.98 2.79
CA PRO A 712 11.08 -38.73 3.44
C PRO A 712 9.57 -38.48 3.23
N PRO A 713 8.74 -38.42 4.29
CA PRO A 713 7.28 -38.49 4.16
C PRO A 713 6.70 -37.43 3.22
N ILE A 714 7.09 -36.17 3.40
CA ILE A 714 6.58 -35.03 2.61
C ILE A 714 6.96 -35.17 1.13
N ILE A 715 8.24 -35.38 0.83
CA ILE A 715 8.74 -35.52 -0.55
C ILE A 715 8.12 -36.75 -1.23
N SER A 716 7.82 -37.81 -0.47
CA SER A 716 7.18 -39.02 -1.00
C SER A 716 5.72 -38.77 -1.37
N GLU A 717 4.98 -38.00 -0.57
CA GLU A 717 3.60 -37.62 -0.86
C GLU A 717 3.52 -36.68 -2.08
N GLU A 718 4.36 -35.64 -2.12
CA GLU A 718 4.49 -34.72 -3.26
C GLU A 718 4.77 -35.45 -4.58
N PHE A 719 5.65 -36.46 -4.54
CA PHE A 719 5.97 -37.29 -5.70
C PHE A 719 4.79 -38.14 -6.19
N LEU A 720 4.03 -38.74 -5.26
CA LEU A 720 2.86 -39.55 -5.61
C LEU A 720 1.75 -38.70 -6.22
N ASP A 721 1.52 -37.50 -5.67
CA ASP A 721 0.56 -36.54 -6.21
C ASP A 721 0.96 -36.05 -7.59
N PHE A 722 2.25 -35.77 -7.80
CA PHE A 722 2.79 -35.44 -9.12
C PHE A 722 2.54 -36.57 -10.13
N CYS A 723 2.83 -37.82 -9.77
CA CYS A 723 2.58 -38.96 -10.65
C CYS A 723 1.10 -39.11 -11.01
N LYS A 724 0.20 -38.91 -10.03
CA LYS A 724 -1.25 -38.97 -10.26
C LYS A 724 -1.73 -37.84 -11.17
N LYS A 725 -1.24 -36.62 -10.96
CA LYS A 725 -1.62 -35.45 -11.75
C LYS A 725 -1.12 -35.55 -13.20
N GLU A 726 0.12 -35.97 -13.39
CA GLU A 726 0.82 -35.89 -14.68
C GLU A 726 0.81 -37.21 -15.48
N GLY A 727 0.17 -38.26 -14.97
CA GLY A 727 0.22 -39.63 -15.49
C GLY A 727 -0.04 -39.77 -17.00
N GLU A 728 -0.95 -38.97 -17.57
CA GLU A 728 -1.31 -39.05 -19.00
C GLU A 728 -0.11 -38.97 -19.95
N TRP A 729 0.90 -38.15 -19.63
CA TRP A 729 2.12 -38.04 -20.45
C TRP A 729 3.33 -38.65 -19.75
N LEU A 730 3.36 -38.57 -18.43
CA LEU A 730 4.50 -39.01 -17.62
C LEU A 730 4.71 -40.52 -17.72
N ASP A 731 3.63 -41.31 -17.74
CA ASP A 731 3.70 -42.77 -17.81
C ASP A 731 4.31 -43.23 -19.13
N ASP A 732 3.83 -42.68 -20.25
CA ASP A 732 4.37 -42.95 -21.58
C ASP A 732 5.84 -42.49 -21.68
N PHE A 733 6.18 -41.32 -21.15
CA PHE A 733 7.55 -40.80 -21.20
C PHE A 733 8.54 -41.63 -20.38
N ALA A 734 8.13 -42.04 -19.17
CA ALA A 734 8.96 -42.87 -18.30
C ALA A 734 9.20 -44.26 -18.91
N LEU A 735 8.14 -44.86 -19.48
CA LEU A 735 8.23 -46.14 -20.18
C LEU A 735 9.09 -46.04 -21.44
N TYR A 736 8.86 -45.03 -22.28
CA TYR A 736 9.65 -44.74 -23.47
C TYR A 736 11.14 -44.63 -23.14
N THR A 737 11.47 -43.85 -22.11
CA THR A 737 12.86 -43.61 -21.67
C THR A 737 13.51 -44.90 -21.17
N ALA A 738 12.79 -45.72 -20.40
CA ALA A 738 13.28 -47.01 -19.91
C ALA A 738 13.52 -48.02 -21.06
N ILE A 739 12.56 -48.16 -21.99
CA ILE A 739 12.71 -49.03 -23.17
C ILE A 739 13.92 -48.59 -24.00
N LYS A 740 14.04 -47.27 -24.25
CA LYS A 740 15.17 -46.68 -24.98
C LYS A 740 16.51 -47.02 -24.33
N HIS A 741 16.59 -46.95 -23.00
CA HIS A 741 17.78 -47.33 -22.24
C HIS A 741 18.17 -48.79 -22.44
N HIS A 742 17.21 -49.72 -22.32
CA HIS A 742 17.45 -51.17 -22.51
C HIS A 742 17.79 -51.55 -23.96
N HIS A 743 17.41 -50.71 -24.93
CA HIS A 743 17.81 -50.84 -26.34
C HIS A 743 18.99 -49.95 -26.72
N LYS A 744 19.91 -49.65 -25.79
CA LYS A 744 21.17 -48.93 -26.05
C LYS A 744 20.99 -47.57 -26.73
N GLN A 745 19.95 -46.83 -26.31
CA GLN A 745 19.59 -45.51 -26.84
C GLN A 745 19.10 -45.49 -28.30
N LEU A 746 18.78 -46.65 -28.89
CA LEU A 746 18.20 -46.72 -30.24
C LEU A 746 16.89 -45.92 -30.35
N GLU A 747 16.63 -45.36 -31.53
CA GLU A 747 15.38 -44.70 -31.83
C GLU A 747 14.20 -45.67 -31.84
N TRP A 748 13.01 -45.21 -31.44
CA TRP A 748 11.88 -46.13 -31.22
C TRP A 748 11.44 -46.89 -32.47
N TYR A 749 11.64 -46.30 -33.64
CA TYR A 749 11.33 -46.92 -34.92
C TYR A 749 12.33 -48.01 -35.33
N ASN A 750 13.44 -48.15 -34.60
CA ASN A 750 14.45 -49.20 -34.71
C ASN A 750 14.31 -50.27 -33.61
N TRP A 751 13.31 -50.19 -32.73
CA TRP A 751 13.05 -51.19 -31.70
C TRP A 751 12.44 -52.48 -32.27
N PRO A 752 12.52 -53.62 -31.54
CA PRO A 752 11.75 -54.81 -31.88
C PRO A 752 10.26 -54.49 -32.06
N THR A 753 9.61 -55.14 -33.04
CA THR A 753 8.22 -54.84 -33.45
C THR A 753 7.27 -54.72 -32.26
N ALA A 754 7.35 -55.65 -31.29
CA ALA A 754 6.52 -55.65 -30.09
C ALA A 754 6.56 -54.32 -29.30
N PHE A 755 7.74 -53.70 -29.16
CA PHE A 755 7.89 -52.40 -28.49
C PHE A 755 7.61 -51.23 -29.42
N LYS A 756 7.98 -51.35 -30.71
CA LYS A 756 7.70 -50.34 -31.75
C LYS A 756 6.19 -50.09 -31.91
N THR A 757 5.39 -51.15 -31.95
CA THR A 757 3.93 -51.08 -32.13
C THR A 757 3.15 -51.12 -30.81
N ARG A 758 3.85 -51.08 -29.67
CA ARG A 758 3.26 -51.07 -28.33
C ARG A 758 2.28 -52.22 -28.07
N GLU A 759 2.72 -53.43 -28.39
CA GLU A 759 1.96 -54.64 -28.06
C GLU A 759 1.73 -54.74 -26.54
N LEU A 760 0.46 -54.87 -26.13
CA LEU A 760 0.04 -54.76 -24.73
C LEU A 760 0.80 -55.71 -23.80
N GLU A 761 0.90 -56.99 -24.15
CA GLU A 761 1.59 -58.00 -23.31
C GLU A 761 3.07 -57.68 -23.13
N SER A 762 3.75 -57.27 -24.21
CA SER A 762 5.18 -56.91 -24.19
C SER A 762 5.44 -55.65 -23.36
N ILE A 763 4.54 -54.65 -23.44
CA ILE A 763 4.60 -53.43 -22.64
C ILE A 763 4.34 -53.73 -21.16
N GLU A 764 3.29 -54.47 -20.81
CA GLU A 764 2.96 -54.81 -19.42
C GLU A 764 4.06 -55.66 -18.76
N SER A 765 4.58 -56.66 -19.49
CA SER A 765 5.68 -57.50 -19.04
C SER A 765 6.95 -56.67 -18.75
N PHE A 766 7.29 -55.73 -19.65
CA PHE A 766 8.40 -54.80 -19.45
C PHE A 766 8.15 -53.86 -18.27
N SER A 767 6.98 -53.23 -18.20
CA SER A 767 6.61 -52.30 -17.13
C SER A 767 6.68 -52.94 -15.75
N ASN A 768 6.20 -54.18 -15.61
CA ASN A 768 6.28 -54.92 -14.34
C ASN A 768 7.73 -55.28 -13.98
N LYS A 769 8.53 -55.70 -14.96
CA LYS A 769 9.92 -56.09 -14.75
C LYS A 769 10.82 -54.91 -14.38
N TYR A 770 10.60 -53.73 -14.97
CA TYR A 770 11.44 -52.54 -14.84
C TYR A 770 10.73 -51.39 -14.11
N ALA A 771 9.75 -51.69 -13.25
CA ALA A 771 8.94 -50.71 -12.53
C ALA A 771 9.78 -49.69 -11.73
N ASP A 772 10.90 -50.12 -11.16
CA ASP A 772 11.78 -49.26 -10.39
C ASP A 772 12.49 -48.21 -11.26
N GLU A 773 12.99 -48.62 -12.41
CA GLU A 773 13.65 -47.71 -13.38
C GLU A 773 12.65 -46.72 -13.97
N ILE A 774 11.42 -47.17 -14.27
CA ILE A 774 10.34 -46.30 -14.70
C ILE A 774 10.01 -45.28 -13.61
N ASN A 775 9.91 -45.70 -12.35
CA ASN A 775 9.67 -44.78 -11.23
C ASN A 775 10.83 -43.80 -11.01
N GLU A 776 12.08 -44.18 -11.28
CA GLU A 776 13.22 -43.26 -11.25
C GLU A 776 13.03 -42.12 -12.27
N VAL A 777 12.66 -42.44 -13.51
CA VAL A 777 12.41 -41.40 -14.54
C VAL A 777 11.28 -40.47 -14.11
N LYS A 778 10.19 -41.02 -13.55
CA LYS A 778 9.08 -40.22 -13.02
C LYS A 778 9.56 -39.28 -11.91
N TRP A 779 10.39 -39.79 -11.01
CA TRP A 779 10.93 -39.02 -9.89
C TRP A 779 11.85 -37.89 -10.34
N GLN A 780 12.67 -38.11 -11.37
CA GLN A 780 13.51 -37.07 -11.95
C GLN A 780 12.67 -35.95 -12.59
N GLN A 781 11.55 -36.28 -13.26
CA GLN A 781 10.61 -35.28 -13.79
C GLN A 781 9.87 -34.52 -12.69
N TYR A 782 9.54 -35.18 -11.58
CA TYR A 782 9.03 -34.53 -10.39
C TYR A 782 10.03 -33.50 -9.85
N LEU A 783 11.30 -33.85 -9.69
CA LEU A 783 12.34 -32.93 -9.22
C LEU A 783 12.48 -31.72 -10.16
N PHE A 784 12.55 -31.97 -11.47
CA PHE A 784 12.57 -30.89 -12.46
C PHE A 784 11.37 -29.95 -12.26
N SER A 785 10.17 -30.50 -12.15
CA SER A 785 8.94 -29.71 -11.99
C SER A 785 8.97 -28.91 -10.69
N LYS A 786 9.34 -29.54 -9.56
CA LYS A 786 9.42 -28.87 -8.26
C LYS A 786 10.37 -27.68 -8.29
N GLN A 787 11.60 -27.90 -8.77
CA GLN A 787 12.62 -26.87 -8.79
C GLN A 787 12.29 -25.74 -9.78
N TRP A 788 11.72 -26.07 -10.94
CA TRP A 788 11.24 -25.06 -11.89
C TRP A 788 10.17 -24.15 -11.28
N HIS A 789 9.18 -24.71 -10.59
CA HIS A 789 8.11 -23.92 -9.97
C HIS A 789 8.65 -23.05 -8.83
N LEU A 790 9.61 -23.54 -8.03
CA LEU A 790 10.29 -22.71 -7.02
C LEU A 790 10.98 -21.49 -7.63
N LEU A 791 11.68 -21.67 -8.75
CA LEU A 791 12.33 -20.57 -9.47
C LEU A 791 11.31 -19.60 -10.07
N LYS A 792 10.25 -20.12 -10.70
CA LYS A 792 9.16 -19.32 -11.28
C LYS A 792 8.47 -18.48 -10.22
N ASP A 793 8.13 -19.08 -9.08
CA ASP A 793 7.50 -18.39 -7.95
C ASP A 793 8.42 -17.31 -7.38
N TYR A 794 9.72 -17.59 -7.28
CA TYR A 794 10.72 -16.58 -6.88
C TYR A 794 10.75 -15.40 -7.87
N ALA A 795 10.84 -15.67 -9.18
CA ALA A 795 10.82 -14.65 -10.22
C ALA A 795 9.53 -13.80 -10.17
N ASN A 796 8.38 -14.45 -10.09
CA ASN A 796 7.08 -13.78 -10.03
C ASN A 796 6.94 -12.92 -8.77
N SER A 797 7.46 -13.36 -7.62
CA SER A 797 7.47 -12.57 -6.38
C SER A 797 8.29 -11.27 -6.50
N LYS A 798 9.30 -11.25 -7.39
CA LYS A 798 10.09 -10.05 -7.73
C LYS A 798 9.47 -9.20 -8.83
N GLY A 799 8.37 -9.66 -9.43
CA GLY A 799 7.69 -9.03 -10.57
C GLY A 799 8.30 -9.36 -11.94
N ILE A 800 9.11 -10.43 -12.02
CA ILE A 800 9.70 -10.95 -13.25
C ILE A 800 8.85 -12.11 -13.79
N LYS A 801 8.35 -11.96 -15.02
CA LYS A 801 7.57 -12.98 -15.72
C LYS A 801 8.46 -13.83 -16.63
N MET A 802 8.17 -15.13 -16.71
CA MET A 802 8.87 -16.07 -17.57
C MET A 802 8.21 -16.14 -18.96
N ILE A 803 9.01 -15.93 -20.02
CA ILE A 803 8.60 -16.19 -21.41
C ILE A 803 9.21 -17.52 -21.83
N GLY A 804 8.35 -18.52 -22.06
CA GLY A 804 8.74 -19.80 -22.62
C GLY A 804 8.73 -19.82 -24.14
N ASP A 805 9.15 -20.94 -24.70
CA ASP A 805 9.29 -21.15 -26.13
C ASP A 805 8.78 -22.54 -26.51
N LEU A 806 7.88 -22.59 -27.49
CA LEU A 806 7.21 -23.81 -27.92
C LEU A 806 7.55 -24.11 -29.39
N PRO A 807 8.45 -25.07 -29.66
CA PRO A 807 8.73 -25.54 -31.02
C PRO A 807 7.45 -26.06 -31.68
N PHE A 808 7.19 -25.71 -32.95
CA PHE A 808 5.98 -26.19 -33.62
C PHE A 808 5.97 -27.71 -33.78
N TYR A 809 7.01 -28.24 -34.43
CA TYR A 809 7.19 -29.66 -34.70
C TYR A 809 7.92 -30.38 -33.55
N LEU A 810 7.90 -31.71 -33.60
CA LEU A 810 8.59 -32.60 -32.67
C LEU A 810 9.58 -33.47 -33.42
N ASP A 811 10.63 -33.95 -32.74
CA ASP A 811 11.51 -34.98 -33.30
C ASP A 811 10.69 -36.23 -33.64
N TYR A 812 11.04 -36.90 -34.74
CA TYR A 812 10.48 -38.20 -35.08
C TYR A 812 10.71 -39.22 -33.96
N ASP A 813 11.89 -39.19 -33.35
CA ASP A 813 12.26 -40.00 -32.17
C ASP A 813 11.77 -39.37 -30.85
N SER A 814 10.45 -39.16 -30.74
CA SER A 814 9.78 -38.62 -29.55
C SER A 814 8.68 -39.53 -29.01
N VAL A 815 8.41 -39.41 -27.71
CA VAL A 815 7.38 -40.20 -27.03
C VAL A 815 5.99 -39.98 -27.63
N GLU A 816 5.65 -38.75 -28.05
CA GLU A 816 4.33 -38.46 -28.59
C GLU A 816 4.11 -39.11 -29.96
N VAL A 817 5.15 -39.16 -30.81
CA VAL A 817 5.06 -39.86 -32.11
C VAL A 817 4.94 -41.36 -31.88
N TRP A 818 5.69 -41.93 -30.93
CA TRP A 818 5.63 -43.35 -30.59
C TRP A 818 4.30 -43.77 -29.93
N SER A 819 3.79 -43.00 -28.96
CA SER A 819 2.60 -43.38 -28.20
C SER A 819 1.28 -42.98 -28.87
N LYS A 820 1.30 -41.97 -29.74
CA LYS A 820 0.13 -41.48 -30.46
C LYS A 820 0.41 -41.27 -31.97
N PRO A 821 0.85 -42.32 -32.71
CA PRO A 821 1.28 -42.18 -34.11
C PRO A 821 0.19 -41.63 -35.04
N GLY A 822 -1.10 -41.89 -34.74
CA GLY A 822 -2.23 -41.40 -35.52
C GLY A 822 -2.40 -39.87 -35.54
N LEU A 823 -1.68 -39.13 -34.69
CA LEU A 823 -1.63 -37.67 -34.70
C LEU A 823 -0.64 -37.10 -35.73
N PHE A 824 0.13 -37.96 -36.40
CA PHE A 824 1.16 -37.59 -37.37
C PHE A 824 0.90 -38.26 -38.72
N LYS A 825 1.48 -37.73 -39.80
CA LYS A 825 1.41 -38.33 -41.14
C LYS A 825 2.44 -39.45 -41.30
N LEU A 826 2.08 -40.63 -40.80
CA LEU A 826 2.88 -41.84 -40.90
C LEU A 826 2.20 -42.89 -41.78
N ASP A 827 2.99 -43.76 -42.41
CA ASP A 827 2.52 -44.93 -43.15
C ASP A 827 2.17 -46.11 -42.21
N ALA A 828 1.79 -47.25 -42.79
CA ALA A 828 1.44 -48.45 -42.03
C ALA A 828 2.64 -49.05 -41.25
N ASP A 829 3.87 -48.78 -41.68
CA ASP A 829 5.10 -49.18 -41.00
C ASP A 829 5.59 -48.11 -39.99
N LEU A 830 4.75 -47.11 -39.74
CA LEU A 830 4.97 -45.95 -38.86
C LEU A 830 6.08 -45.00 -39.35
N LYS A 831 6.48 -45.04 -40.62
CA LYS A 831 7.46 -44.11 -41.20
C LYS A 831 6.80 -42.82 -41.66
N PRO A 832 7.47 -41.65 -41.58
CA PRO A 832 6.92 -40.39 -42.10
C PRO A 832 6.69 -40.51 -43.61
N THR A 833 5.49 -40.16 -44.07
CA THR A 833 5.22 -40.01 -45.52
C THR A 833 5.70 -38.65 -46.03
N PHE A 834 5.64 -37.65 -45.15
CA PHE A 834 6.10 -36.29 -45.40
C PHE A 834 6.78 -35.73 -44.16
N VAL A 835 7.74 -34.83 -44.37
CA VAL A 835 8.50 -34.17 -43.33
C VAL A 835 8.44 -32.65 -43.47
N ALA A 836 8.69 -31.97 -42.36
CA ALA A 836 8.70 -30.54 -42.24
C ALA A 836 9.99 -29.91 -42.76
N GLY A 837 9.87 -28.67 -43.21
CA GLY A 837 10.97 -27.81 -43.62
C GLY A 837 10.46 -26.43 -44.02
N VAL A 838 11.32 -25.68 -44.70
CA VAL A 838 10.97 -24.42 -45.36
C VAL A 838 11.50 -24.41 -46.80
N PRO A 839 10.80 -23.73 -47.73
CA PRO A 839 11.25 -23.65 -49.12
C PRO A 839 12.60 -22.93 -49.25
N PRO A 840 13.25 -23.01 -50.43
CA PRO A 840 14.37 -22.13 -50.76
C PRO A 840 14.02 -20.66 -50.59
N ASP A 841 14.92 -19.90 -49.99
CA ASP A 841 14.84 -18.45 -49.80
C ASP A 841 16.19 -17.79 -50.08
N TYR A 842 16.28 -16.47 -49.90
CA TYR A 842 17.51 -15.71 -50.14
C TYR A 842 18.65 -16.01 -49.15
N PHE A 843 18.38 -16.75 -48.06
CA PHE A 843 19.38 -17.22 -47.11
C PHE A 843 19.86 -18.65 -47.40
N ASN A 844 19.04 -19.48 -48.04
CA ASN A 844 19.37 -20.87 -48.38
C ASN A 844 18.71 -21.32 -49.69
N GLU A 845 19.52 -21.45 -50.75
CA GLU A 845 19.10 -21.85 -52.11
C GLU A 845 18.49 -23.26 -52.19
N ASN A 846 18.70 -24.11 -51.19
CA ASN A 846 18.12 -25.47 -51.13
C ASN A 846 16.92 -25.58 -50.17
N GLY A 847 16.56 -24.47 -49.50
CA GLY A 847 15.65 -24.46 -48.36
C GLY A 847 16.22 -25.26 -47.18
N GLN A 848 15.41 -25.47 -46.16
CA GLN A 848 15.82 -26.24 -44.98
C GLN A 848 14.95 -27.48 -44.82
N LEU A 849 15.57 -28.65 -44.87
CA LEU A 849 14.92 -29.93 -44.58
C LEU A 849 15.12 -30.26 -43.10
N TRP A 850 14.08 -30.10 -42.29
CA TRP A 850 14.16 -30.35 -40.85
C TRP A 850 13.96 -31.83 -40.49
N GLY A 851 13.31 -32.61 -41.36
CA GLY A 851 13.13 -34.05 -41.19
C GLY A 851 12.11 -34.45 -40.12
N MET A 852 11.42 -33.49 -39.51
CA MET A 852 10.42 -33.73 -38.47
C MET A 852 9.08 -34.17 -39.07
N PRO A 853 8.33 -35.11 -38.44
CA PRO A 853 7.03 -35.53 -38.92
C PRO A 853 5.99 -34.40 -38.85
N ILE A 854 5.14 -34.32 -39.88
CA ILE A 854 4.06 -33.33 -39.94
C ILE A 854 2.80 -33.86 -39.22
N PHE A 855 2.07 -32.95 -38.57
CA PHE A 855 0.81 -33.28 -37.91
C PHE A 855 -0.28 -33.74 -38.88
N ASN A 856 -1.07 -34.72 -38.44
CA ASN A 856 -2.32 -35.11 -39.07
C ASN A 856 -3.45 -34.19 -38.55
N TRP A 857 -3.51 -32.96 -39.09
CA TRP A 857 -4.50 -31.96 -38.69
C TRP A 857 -5.95 -32.44 -38.81
N SER A 858 -6.25 -33.26 -39.82
CA SER A 858 -7.58 -33.87 -39.99
C SER A 858 -7.93 -34.80 -38.82
N ALA A 859 -6.98 -35.62 -38.33
CA ALA A 859 -7.19 -36.45 -37.16
C ALA A 859 -7.35 -35.61 -35.88
N MET A 860 -6.50 -34.59 -35.68
CA MET A 860 -6.57 -33.70 -34.51
C MET A 860 -7.89 -32.93 -34.44
N LYS A 861 -8.39 -32.45 -35.58
CA LYS A 861 -9.66 -31.72 -35.67
C LYS A 861 -10.86 -32.54 -35.24
N ARG A 862 -10.88 -33.84 -35.55
CA ARG A 862 -11.98 -34.75 -35.12
C ARG A 862 -12.13 -34.83 -33.61
N ASN A 863 -11.06 -34.56 -32.86
CA ASN A 863 -11.06 -34.52 -31.40
C ASN A 863 -10.79 -33.10 -30.86
N ASN A 864 -11.30 -32.07 -31.56
CA ASN A 864 -11.22 -30.67 -31.14
C ASN A 864 -9.80 -30.19 -30.72
N TYR A 865 -8.76 -30.72 -31.34
CA TYR A 865 -7.36 -30.38 -31.07
C TYR A 865 -6.91 -30.64 -29.61
N GLU A 866 -7.52 -31.61 -28.92
CA GLU A 866 -7.26 -31.91 -27.49
C GLU A 866 -5.77 -32.03 -27.16
N TRP A 867 -4.97 -32.70 -28.00
CA TRP A 867 -3.53 -32.85 -27.77
C TRP A 867 -2.79 -31.51 -27.72
N TRP A 868 -3.10 -30.60 -28.64
CA TRP A 868 -2.51 -29.25 -28.67
C TRP A 868 -2.96 -28.41 -27.48
N ILE A 869 -4.23 -28.51 -27.08
CA ILE A 869 -4.74 -27.84 -25.88
C ILE A 869 -3.94 -28.29 -24.66
N LYS A 870 -3.77 -29.60 -24.45
CA LYS A 870 -2.99 -30.14 -23.33
C LYS A 870 -1.51 -29.77 -23.39
N ARG A 871 -0.92 -29.68 -24.59
CA ARG A 871 0.46 -29.21 -24.78
C ARG A 871 0.62 -27.75 -24.37
N LEU A 872 -0.32 -26.88 -24.78
CA LEU A 872 -0.34 -25.48 -24.39
C LEU A 872 -0.61 -25.31 -22.89
N GLN A 873 -1.56 -26.07 -22.32
CA GLN A 873 -1.85 -26.06 -20.88
C GLN A 873 -0.60 -26.37 -20.08
N LYS A 874 0.15 -27.42 -20.47
CA LYS A 874 1.39 -27.78 -19.78
C LYS A 874 2.42 -26.65 -19.81
N ASN A 875 2.57 -25.98 -20.94
CA ASN A 875 3.49 -24.86 -21.06
C ASN A 875 3.02 -23.63 -20.26
N MET A 876 1.72 -23.39 -20.15
CA MET A 876 1.19 -22.28 -19.34
C MET A 876 1.28 -22.54 -17.83
N GLU A 877 1.41 -23.79 -17.38
CA GLU A 877 1.84 -24.08 -16.01
C GLU A 877 3.28 -23.57 -15.79
N MET A 878 4.14 -23.79 -16.79
CA MET A 878 5.56 -23.47 -16.71
C MET A 878 5.86 -21.98 -16.91
N PHE A 879 5.14 -21.28 -17.80
CA PHE A 879 5.49 -19.93 -18.24
C PHE A 879 4.32 -18.96 -18.14
N ASP A 880 4.60 -17.66 -18.06
CA ASP A 880 3.59 -16.61 -17.99
C ASP A 880 3.20 -16.10 -19.40
N LEU A 881 4.13 -16.19 -20.35
CA LEU A 881 3.93 -15.99 -21.78
C LEU A 881 4.61 -17.10 -22.56
N LEU A 882 4.11 -17.42 -23.75
CA LEU A 882 4.64 -18.50 -24.56
C LEU A 882 4.85 -18.06 -26.01
N ARG A 883 6.09 -18.10 -26.48
CA ARG A 883 6.41 -17.93 -27.91
C ARG A 883 6.01 -19.18 -28.67
N LEU A 884 5.18 -19.03 -29.70
CA LEU A 884 4.82 -20.07 -30.65
C LEU A 884 5.80 -19.99 -31.82
N ASP A 885 6.81 -20.83 -31.78
CA ASP A 885 7.82 -20.95 -32.83
C ASP A 885 7.17 -21.36 -34.16
N HIS A 886 7.67 -20.83 -35.26
CA HIS A 886 7.19 -21.10 -36.61
C HIS A 886 5.67 -20.93 -36.75
N PHE A 887 5.13 -19.81 -36.26
CA PHE A 887 3.69 -19.54 -36.21
C PHE A 887 3.03 -19.63 -37.60
N ILE A 888 3.81 -19.35 -38.65
CA ILE A 888 3.42 -19.47 -40.06
C ILE A 888 2.74 -20.82 -40.34
N ALA A 889 3.24 -21.92 -39.76
CA ALA A 889 2.72 -23.26 -39.98
C ALA A 889 1.26 -23.49 -39.50
N PHE A 890 0.74 -22.62 -38.63
CA PHE A 890 -0.69 -22.64 -38.31
C PHE A 890 -1.55 -22.12 -39.47
N SER A 891 -1.05 -21.18 -40.27
CA SER A 891 -1.72 -20.67 -41.48
C SER A 891 -1.46 -21.58 -42.69
N SER A 892 -0.19 -21.88 -42.95
CA SER A 892 0.26 -22.75 -44.03
C SER A 892 1.63 -23.33 -43.69
N TYR A 893 1.87 -24.60 -44.00
CA TYR A 893 3.14 -25.28 -43.74
C TYR A 893 3.71 -25.91 -45.00
N TRP A 894 5.04 -26.01 -45.08
CA TRP A 894 5.75 -26.61 -46.20
C TRP A 894 5.87 -28.13 -46.00
N GLU A 895 5.27 -28.91 -46.90
CA GLU A 895 5.22 -30.37 -46.85
C GLU A 895 6.19 -30.97 -47.88
N ILE A 896 7.22 -31.68 -47.41
CA ILE A 896 8.27 -32.28 -48.25
C ILE A 896 8.13 -33.81 -48.24
N PRO A 897 8.18 -34.52 -49.39
CA PRO A 897 8.23 -35.99 -49.40
C PRO A 897 9.41 -36.52 -48.58
N ALA A 898 9.17 -37.51 -47.71
CA ALA A 898 10.16 -37.95 -46.72
C ALA A 898 11.44 -38.58 -47.30
N ASP A 899 11.42 -38.99 -48.58
CA ASP A 899 12.55 -39.52 -49.33
C ASP A 899 13.36 -38.44 -50.07
N SER A 900 13.01 -37.15 -49.92
CA SER A 900 13.72 -36.04 -50.56
C SER A 900 15.05 -35.73 -49.87
N GLU A 901 16.08 -35.46 -50.68
CA GLU A 901 17.42 -35.03 -50.19
C GLU A 901 17.48 -33.51 -49.87
N SER A 902 16.48 -32.73 -50.30
CA SER A 902 16.40 -31.29 -50.07
C SER A 902 14.95 -30.81 -49.90
N ALA A 903 14.76 -29.55 -49.50
CA ALA A 903 13.43 -28.97 -49.30
C ALA A 903 12.77 -28.41 -50.58
N ILE A 904 13.48 -28.45 -51.72
CA ILE A 904 13.05 -27.86 -53.00
C ILE A 904 11.72 -28.45 -53.48
N ASN A 905 11.55 -29.77 -53.35
CA ASN A 905 10.40 -30.50 -53.89
C ASN A 905 9.17 -30.51 -52.95
N GLY A 906 9.11 -29.59 -52.00
CA GLY A 906 7.95 -29.45 -51.13
C GLY A 906 6.80 -28.67 -51.77
N LYS A 907 5.70 -28.54 -51.01
CA LYS A 907 4.53 -27.73 -51.38
C LYS A 907 3.89 -27.07 -50.16
N TRP A 908 3.32 -25.89 -50.35
CA TRP A 908 2.53 -25.23 -49.30
C TRP A 908 1.19 -25.95 -49.12
N ILE A 909 0.92 -26.37 -47.88
CA ILE A 909 -0.35 -26.93 -47.46
C ILE A 909 -1.01 -25.98 -46.48
N LYS A 910 -2.32 -25.75 -46.66
CA LYS A 910 -3.11 -24.92 -45.77
C LYS A 910 -3.19 -25.55 -44.37
N GLY A 911 -2.83 -24.78 -43.35
CA GLY A 911 -2.98 -25.11 -41.94
C GLY A 911 -4.41 -24.87 -41.44
N GLU A 912 -4.64 -25.13 -40.15
CA GLU A 912 -5.99 -25.01 -39.55
C GLU A 912 -6.39 -23.55 -39.23
N GLY A 913 -5.40 -22.67 -39.09
CA GLY A 913 -5.55 -21.22 -38.91
C GLY A 913 -6.64 -20.83 -37.91
N ASN A 914 -7.63 -20.08 -38.40
CA ASN A 914 -8.72 -19.53 -37.60
C ASN A 914 -9.53 -20.59 -36.82
N ASN A 915 -9.71 -21.80 -37.37
CA ASN A 915 -10.47 -22.85 -36.70
C ASN A 915 -9.75 -23.32 -35.43
N PHE A 916 -8.43 -23.46 -35.51
CA PHE A 916 -7.60 -23.83 -34.37
C PHE A 916 -7.63 -22.74 -33.28
N PHE A 917 -7.31 -21.49 -33.65
CA PHE A 917 -7.21 -20.41 -32.67
C PHE A 917 -8.55 -19.99 -32.05
N LYS A 918 -9.70 -20.23 -32.71
CA LYS A 918 -11.02 -20.11 -32.07
C LYS A 918 -11.19 -21.09 -30.91
N VAL A 919 -10.69 -22.32 -31.06
CA VAL A 919 -10.73 -23.32 -29.98
C VAL A 919 -9.73 -22.96 -28.89
N ILE A 920 -8.53 -22.49 -29.25
CA ILE A 920 -7.54 -22.02 -28.27
C ILE A 920 -8.07 -20.83 -27.46
N LYS A 921 -8.67 -19.81 -28.09
CA LYS A 921 -9.25 -18.65 -27.39
C LYS A 921 -10.33 -19.01 -26.36
N ARG A 922 -11.10 -20.07 -26.62
CA ARG A 922 -12.10 -20.59 -25.65
C ARG A 922 -11.46 -21.20 -24.41
N ASN A 923 -10.30 -21.84 -24.56
CA ASN A 923 -9.56 -22.47 -23.46
C ASN A 923 -8.59 -21.49 -22.77
N PHE A 924 -8.12 -20.47 -23.49
CA PHE A 924 -7.21 -19.44 -23.01
C PHE A 924 -7.73 -18.05 -23.41
N PRO A 925 -8.71 -17.49 -22.67
CA PRO A 925 -9.34 -16.21 -23.00
C PRO A 925 -8.36 -15.05 -23.16
N GLU A 926 -7.28 -15.02 -22.36
CA GLU A 926 -6.28 -13.96 -22.39
C GLU A 926 -5.29 -14.05 -23.55
N MET A 927 -5.21 -15.19 -24.26
CA MET A 927 -4.24 -15.46 -25.34
C MET A 927 -2.80 -15.04 -24.99
N PRO A 928 -2.16 -15.67 -23.98
CA PRO A 928 -0.81 -15.34 -23.52
C PRO A 928 0.29 -15.85 -24.48
N PHE A 929 0.08 -15.71 -25.78
CA PHE A 929 0.94 -16.27 -26.83
C PHE A 929 1.63 -15.16 -27.62
N ILE A 930 2.86 -15.40 -28.03
CA ILE A 930 3.64 -14.54 -28.93
C ILE A 930 3.79 -15.29 -30.25
N ALA A 931 3.47 -14.65 -31.37
CA ALA A 931 3.67 -15.24 -32.68
C ALA A 931 5.12 -15.01 -33.12
N GLU A 932 5.88 -16.08 -33.29
CA GLU A 932 7.12 -16.01 -34.07
C GLU A 932 6.73 -15.99 -35.54
N ASP A 933 6.70 -14.78 -36.10
CA ASP A 933 6.23 -14.47 -37.45
C ASP A 933 7.37 -13.89 -38.31
N LEU A 934 8.57 -14.48 -38.26
CA LEU A 934 9.70 -14.02 -39.08
C LEU A 934 9.78 -14.78 -40.41
N GLY A 935 10.44 -14.19 -41.41
CA GLY A 935 10.62 -14.76 -42.77
C GLY A 935 9.78 -14.06 -43.84
N GLU A 936 9.60 -14.70 -45.01
CA GLU A 936 8.65 -14.23 -46.03
C GLU A 936 7.21 -14.53 -45.58
N ILE A 937 6.50 -13.51 -45.11
CA ILE A 937 5.19 -13.65 -44.50
C ILE A 937 4.11 -13.28 -45.52
N SER A 938 3.16 -14.17 -45.73
CA SER A 938 1.94 -13.88 -46.50
C SER A 938 0.94 -13.05 -45.68
N THR A 939 0.13 -12.22 -46.33
CA THR A 939 -0.94 -11.45 -45.68
C THR A 939 -1.89 -12.32 -44.84
N GLU A 940 -2.10 -13.60 -45.19
CA GLU A 940 -2.93 -14.50 -44.37
C GLU A 940 -2.38 -14.75 -42.95
N VAL A 941 -1.05 -14.76 -42.78
CA VAL A 941 -0.41 -14.97 -41.47
C VAL A 941 -0.58 -13.73 -40.59
N GLU A 942 -0.38 -12.53 -41.15
CA GLU A 942 -0.57 -11.26 -40.45
C GLU A 942 -2.03 -11.12 -40.00
N LEU A 943 -2.98 -11.39 -40.89
CA LEU A 943 -4.40 -11.39 -40.56
C LEU A 943 -4.74 -12.40 -39.46
N LEU A 944 -4.15 -13.60 -39.48
CA LEU A 944 -4.36 -14.59 -38.43
C LEU A 944 -3.84 -14.09 -37.08
N ARG A 945 -2.62 -13.56 -37.03
CA ARG A 945 -2.02 -12.98 -35.83
C ARG A 945 -2.89 -11.86 -35.25
N ASP A 946 -3.27 -10.92 -36.10
CA ASP A 946 -3.97 -9.69 -35.69
C ASP A 946 -5.42 -9.97 -35.27
N GLN A 947 -6.11 -10.90 -35.93
CA GLN A 947 -7.47 -11.32 -35.55
C GLN A 947 -7.54 -11.84 -34.11
N PHE A 948 -6.46 -12.46 -33.62
CA PHE A 948 -6.36 -12.97 -32.26
C PHE A 948 -5.53 -12.08 -31.33
N GLN A 949 -5.15 -10.88 -31.78
CA GLN A 949 -4.37 -9.89 -31.04
C GLN A 949 -3.04 -10.42 -30.50
N LEU A 950 -2.42 -11.37 -31.20
CA LEU A 950 -1.13 -11.92 -30.80
C LEU A 950 -0.02 -10.90 -31.15
N PRO A 951 0.90 -10.60 -30.24
CA PRO A 951 2.06 -9.79 -30.60
C PRO A 951 2.99 -10.56 -31.54
N GLY A 952 3.38 -9.91 -32.64
CA GLY A 952 4.43 -10.39 -33.55
C GLY A 952 5.83 -9.97 -33.10
N MET A 953 6.86 -10.46 -33.78
CA MET A 953 8.27 -10.23 -33.49
C MET A 953 8.92 -9.26 -34.47
N LYS A 954 9.74 -8.35 -33.96
CA LYS A 954 10.54 -7.40 -34.75
C LYS A 954 12.01 -7.56 -34.38
N VAL A 955 12.88 -7.87 -35.34
CA VAL A 955 14.30 -8.13 -35.08
C VAL A 955 15.17 -7.06 -35.74
N LEU A 956 15.86 -6.23 -34.96
CA LEU A 956 16.57 -5.06 -35.47
C LEU A 956 17.71 -5.39 -36.43
N GLN A 957 18.34 -6.58 -36.32
CA GLN A 957 19.34 -7.02 -37.29
C GLN A 957 18.79 -7.12 -38.73
N PHE A 958 17.46 -7.26 -38.90
CA PHE A 958 16.80 -7.32 -40.21
C PHE A 958 16.35 -5.95 -40.74
N SER A 959 16.65 -4.86 -40.02
CA SER A 959 16.10 -3.53 -40.34
C SER A 959 16.88 -2.75 -41.40
N PHE A 960 18.16 -3.03 -41.60
CA PHE A 960 19.10 -2.11 -42.28
C PHE A 960 19.43 -2.48 -43.73
N GLY A 961 18.55 -3.26 -44.38
CA GLY A 961 18.64 -3.60 -45.80
C GLY A 961 18.59 -2.39 -46.74
N SER A 962 18.72 -2.61 -48.05
CA SER A 962 18.56 -1.55 -49.07
C SER A 962 17.17 -0.91 -49.05
N ASP A 963 16.18 -1.63 -48.52
CA ASP A 963 14.78 -1.29 -48.36
C ASP A 963 14.44 -0.76 -46.96
N ILE A 964 15.41 -0.20 -46.21
CA ILE A 964 15.23 0.31 -44.83
C ILE A 964 13.96 1.16 -44.64
N SER A 965 13.53 1.94 -45.64
CA SER A 965 12.32 2.76 -45.58
C SER A 965 11.02 1.95 -45.53
N ALA A 966 11.01 0.72 -46.06
CA ALA A 966 9.88 -0.19 -46.09
C ALA A 966 10.04 -1.39 -45.12
N SER A 967 11.22 -1.56 -44.50
CA SER A 967 11.46 -2.66 -43.58
C SER A 967 10.44 -2.67 -42.45
N SER A 968 9.78 -3.81 -42.22
CA SER A 968 8.80 -3.95 -41.14
C SER A 968 9.47 -4.08 -39.76
N HIS A 969 10.80 -4.24 -39.72
CA HIS A 969 11.59 -4.43 -38.50
C HIS A 969 12.17 -3.13 -37.92
N ILE A 970 12.16 -2.02 -38.68
CA ILE A 970 12.67 -0.73 -38.20
C ILE A 970 11.60 0.01 -37.36
N PRO A 971 11.95 0.59 -36.20
CA PRO A 971 10.96 1.13 -35.26
C PRO A 971 9.97 2.18 -35.78
N HIS A 972 10.38 3.02 -36.74
CA HIS A 972 9.50 4.05 -37.29
C HIS A 972 8.40 3.47 -38.20
N ASN A 973 8.49 2.19 -38.57
CA ASN A 973 7.50 1.45 -39.35
C ASN A 973 6.65 0.48 -38.50
N TYR A 974 6.75 0.52 -37.16
CA TYR A 974 5.89 -0.32 -36.32
C TYR A 974 4.46 0.19 -36.38
N GLU A 975 3.58 -0.62 -36.98
CA GLU A 975 2.17 -0.27 -37.22
C GLU A 975 1.38 -0.03 -35.94
N ASN A 976 1.70 -0.77 -34.87
CA ASN A 976 1.07 -0.64 -33.56
C ASN A 976 2.02 -1.09 -32.44
N GLN A 977 1.60 -0.90 -31.19
CA GLN A 977 2.42 -1.26 -30.01
C GLN A 977 2.41 -2.77 -29.71
N ASN A 978 1.48 -3.55 -30.27
CA ASN A 978 1.32 -4.98 -30.00
C ASN A 978 2.36 -5.82 -30.75
N CYS A 979 3.63 -5.61 -30.44
CA CYS A 979 4.75 -6.39 -30.94
C CYS A 979 5.85 -6.47 -29.89
N ILE A 980 6.78 -7.40 -30.10
CA ILE A 980 7.98 -7.55 -29.30
C ILE A 980 9.19 -7.25 -30.17
N VAL A 981 10.01 -6.29 -29.75
CA VAL A 981 11.26 -5.96 -30.43
C VAL A 981 12.42 -6.73 -29.80
N TYR A 982 13.31 -7.22 -30.66
CA TYR A 982 14.56 -7.88 -30.33
C TYR A 982 15.71 -7.16 -31.02
N SER A 983 16.88 -7.09 -30.38
CA SER A 983 18.12 -6.76 -31.10
C SER A 983 18.46 -7.88 -32.09
N GLY A 984 18.51 -9.10 -31.57
CA GLY A 984 18.64 -10.38 -32.24
C GLY A 984 17.97 -11.47 -31.39
N THR A 985 17.75 -12.64 -31.97
CA THR A 985 17.29 -13.84 -31.26
C THR A 985 18.46 -14.77 -30.95
N HIS A 986 18.19 -15.99 -30.45
CA HIS A 986 19.22 -17.00 -30.22
C HIS A 986 19.82 -17.58 -31.52
N ASP A 987 19.11 -17.47 -32.65
CA ASP A 987 19.57 -17.89 -33.98
C ASP A 987 20.42 -16.85 -34.68
N ASN A 988 20.34 -15.60 -34.23
CA ASN A 988 21.10 -14.49 -34.77
C ASN A 988 22.51 -14.47 -34.18
N ASN A 989 23.42 -13.81 -34.89
CA ASN A 989 24.73 -13.47 -34.31
C ASN A 989 24.56 -12.42 -33.20
N THR A 990 25.57 -12.21 -32.37
CA THR A 990 25.58 -11.04 -31.49
C THR A 990 25.65 -9.76 -32.32
N LEU A 991 25.24 -8.62 -31.77
CA LEU A 991 25.26 -7.35 -32.52
C LEU A 991 26.67 -6.99 -33.03
N ILE A 992 27.70 -7.24 -32.24
CA ILE A 992 29.09 -7.00 -32.65
C ILE A 992 29.50 -7.99 -33.74
N GLY A 993 29.20 -9.28 -33.55
CA GLY A 993 29.53 -10.33 -34.52
C GLY A 993 28.83 -10.12 -35.87
N TRP A 994 27.54 -9.76 -35.84
CA TRP A 994 26.74 -9.40 -37.01
C TRP A 994 27.34 -8.19 -37.74
N TYR A 995 27.61 -7.10 -37.01
CA TYR A 995 28.15 -5.87 -37.59
C TYR A 995 29.53 -6.10 -38.22
N ASN A 996 30.39 -6.90 -37.59
CA ASN A 996 31.74 -7.13 -38.09
C ASN A 996 31.79 -8.12 -39.26
N ASN A 997 31.00 -9.19 -39.21
CA ASN A 997 31.21 -10.36 -40.07
C ASN A 997 30.10 -10.64 -41.09
N GLU A 998 28.89 -10.11 -40.91
CA GLU A 998 27.71 -10.52 -41.71
C GLU A 998 27.13 -9.42 -42.60
N ILE A 999 27.47 -8.14 -42.36
CA ILE A 999 26.93 -7.02 -43.15
C ILE A 999 27.97 -6.32 -44.02
N GLU A 1000 27.53 -5.90 -45.20
CA GLU A 1000 28.33 -5.13 -46.14
C GLU A 1000 28.63 -3.69 -45.67
N ILE A 1001 29.65 -3.07 -46.26
CA ILE A 1001 29.99 -1.66 -46.05
C ILE A 1001 28.79 -0.75 -46.34
N SER A 1002 28.01 -1.06 -47.39
CA SER A 1002 26.81 -0.29 -47.74
C SER A 1002 25.74 -0.29 -46.62
N THR A 1003 25.60 -1.39 -45.89
CA THR A 1003 24.73 -1.51 -44.72
C THR A 1003 25.25 -0.68 -43.55
N LYS A 1004 26.57 -0.69 -43.31
CA LYS A 1004 27.19 0.15 -42.26
C LYS A 1004 26.98 1.63 -42.52
N GLU A 1005 27.08 2.07 -43.78
CA GLU A 1005 26.78 3.45 -44.18
C GLU A 1005 25.30 3.82 -43.94
N ARG A 1006 24.36 2.90 -44.22
CA ARG A 1006 22.94 3.10 -43.91
C ARG A 1006 22.68 3.23 -42.41
N ILE A 1007 23.33 2.41 -41.59
CA ILE A 1007 23.27 2.50 -40.12
C ILE A 1007 23.77 3.87 -39.66
N ASN A 1008 24.93 4.34 -40.12
CA ASN A 1008 25.46 5.66 -39.79
C ASN A 1008 24.47 6.78 -40.16
N LYS A 1009 23.87 6.70 -41.34
CA LYS A 1009 22.88 7.68 -41.80
C LYS A 1009 21.61 7.65 -40.96
N TYR A 1010 21.15 6.47 -40.53
CA TYR A 1010 19.95 6.31 -39.70
C TYR A 1010 20.13 6.94 -38.32
N PHE A 1011 21.29 6.73 -37.69
CA PHE A 1011 21.60 7.32 -36.38
C PHE A 1011 22.10 8.77 -36.46
N GLY A 1012 22.45 9.27 -37.66
CA GLY A 1012 23.02 10.61 -37.85
C GLY A 1012 24.42 10.78 -37.26
N GLN A 1013 25.10 9.69 -36.90
CA GLN A 1013 26.42 9.67 -36.30
C GLN A 1013 27.23 8.45 -36.76
N LYS A 1014 28.55 8.46 -36.49
CA LYS A 1014 29.40 7.30 -36.79
C LYS A 1014 29.11 6.17 -35.80
N ILE A 1015 28.76 5.02 -36.35
CA ILE A 1015 28.58 3.74 -35.66
C ILE A 1015 29.73 2.81 -36.04
N ASP A 1016 30.35 2.19 -35.05
CA ASP A 1016 31.39 1.18 -35.20
C ASP A 1016 31.21 0.03 -34.20
N GLU A 1017 32.16 -0.89 -34.16
CA GLU A 1017 32.08 -2.09 -33.31
C GLU A 1017 31.98 -1.78 -31.81
N ASN A 1018 32.44 -0.61 -31.35
CA ASN A 1018 32.45 -0.26 -29.94
C ASN A 1018 31.10 0.25 -29.44
N ASN A 1019 30.28 0.86 -30.31
CA ASN A 1019 29.02 1.49 -29.91
C ASN A 1019 27.78 0.84 -30.52
N ILE A 1020 27.90 0.01 -31.56
CA ILE A 1020 26.75 -0.62 -32.25
C ILE A 1020 25.77 -1.29 -31.29
N HIS A 1021 26.27 -2.05 -30.33
CA HIS A 1021 25.40 -2.76 -29.37
C HIS A 1021 24.57 -1.80 -28.52
N GLN A 1022 25.19 -0.73 -27.98
CA GLN A 1022 24.50 0.26 -27.15
C GLN A 1022 23.45 1.04 -27.94
N GLU A 1023 23.78 1.42 -29.18
CA GLU A 1023 22.88 2.21 -30.03
C GLU A 1023 21.67 1.39 -30.50
N LEU A 1024 21.86 0.11 -30.81
CA LEU A 1024 20.71 -0.77 -31.15
C LEU A 1024 19.88 -1.13 -29.91
N ILE A 1025 20.49 -1.23 -28.73
CA ILE A 1025 19.76 -1.37 -27.46
C ILE A 1025 18.91 -0.13 -27.18
N ARG A 1026 19.46 1.08 -27.36
CA ARG A 1026 18.70 2.35 -27.28
C ARG A 1026 17.57 2.38 -28.30
N LEU A 1027 17.81 1.92 -29.52
CA LEU A 1027 16.79 1.86 -30.56
C LEU A 1027 15.65 0.88 -30.21
N ALA A 1028 15.97 -0.30 -29.67
CA ALA A 1028 14.97 -1.25 -29.19
C ALA A 1028 14.15 -0.66 -28.04
N PHE A 1029 14.83 -0.07 -27.04
CA PHE A 1029 14.15 0.48 -25.88
C PHE A 1029 13.33 1.74 -26.19
N SER A 1030 13.78 2.59 -27.11
CA SER A 1030 13.02 3.78 -27.55
C SER A 1030 11.85 3.47 -28.51
N SER A 1031 11.86 2.31 -29.17
CA SER A 1031 10.79 1.90 -30.11
C SER A 1031 9.39 1.89 -29.49
N THR A 1032 8.32 1.94 -30.27
CA THR A 1032 6.92 1.89 -29.77
C THR A 1032 6.46 0.50 -29.30
N ALA A 1033 7.25 -0.56 -29.51
CA ALA A 1033 6.91 -1.93 -29.13
C ALA A 1033 6.62 -2.09 -27.62
N LYS A 1034 5.57 -2.86 -27.30
CA LYS A 1034 5.12 -3.12 -25.93
C LYS A 1034 6.18 -3.83 -25.09
N ILE A 1035 6.91 -4.77 -25.67
CA ILE A 1035 7.99 -5.49 -24.99
C ILE A 1035 9.27 -5.36 -25.81
N ALA A 1036 10.40 -5.07 -25.16
CA ALA A 1036 11.72 -5.18 -25.75
C ALA A 1036 12.50 -6.30 -25.07
N ILE A 1037 12.93 -7.31 -25.82
CA ILE A 1037 13.73 -8.43 -25.30
C ILE A 1037 15.12 -8.40 -25.93
N LEU A 1038 16.16 -8.42 -25.11
CA LEU A 1038 17.54 -8.37 -25.58
C LEU A 1038 18.30 -9.63 -25.14
N PRO A 1039 19.07 -10.30 -26.01
CA PRO A 1039 20.04 -11.30 -25.60
C PRO A 1039 21.04 -10.71 -24.63
N ILE A 1040 21.37 -11.44 -23.57
CA ILE A 1040 22.36 -10.99 -22.59
C ILE A 1040 23.74 -10.74 -23.24
N GLN A 1041 24.08 -11.45 -24.31
CA GLN A 1041 25.33 -11.27 -25.05
C GLN A 1041 25.45 -9.88 -25.67
N ASP A 1042 24.33 -9.32 -26.14
CA ASP A 1042 24.29 -7.97 -26.72
C ASP A 1042 24.44 -6.91 -25.63
N ILE A 1043 23.77 -7.10 -24.49
CA ILE A 1043 23.90 -6.22 -23.31
C ILE A 1043 25.35 -6.17 -22.82
N LEU A 1044 26.04 -7.30 -22.85
CA LEU A 1044 27.44 -7.43 -22.45
C LEU A 1044 28.43 -6.98 -23.53
N GLY A 1045 27.97 -6.64 -24.75
CA GLY A 1045 28.82 -6.27 -25.87
C GLY A 1045 29.79 -7.39 -26.27
N LEU A 1046 29.31 -8.63 -26.42
CA LEU A 1046 30.13 -9.79 -26.78
C LEU A 1046 30.17 -10.03 -28.31
N ASP A 1047 31.27 -10.64 -28.77
CA ASP A 1047 31.50 -10.98 -30.18
C ASP A 1047 30.82 -12.32 -30.60
N GLU A 1048 31.04 -12.74 -31.85
CA GLU A 1048 30.43 -13.93 -32.44
C GLU A 1048 30.77 -15.25 -31.71
N LYS A 1049 31.83 -15.29 -30.89
CA LYS A 1049 32.17 -16.49 -30.11
C LYS A 1049 31.16 -16.79 -29.01
N SER A 1050 30.28 -15.82 -28.73
CA SER A 1050 29.20 -15.92 -27.75
C SER A 1050 27.84 -16.22 -28.37
N ARG A 1051 27.78 -16.43 -29.69
CA ARG A 1051 26.55 -16.81 -30.40
C ARG A 1051 25.98 -18.12 -29.87
N MET A 1052 24.66 -18.17 -29.67
CA MET A 1052 23.99 -19.35 -29.10
C MET A 1052 23.78 -20.45 -30.15
N ASN A 1053 23.28 -20.10 -31.34
CA ASN A 1053 23.06 -21.04 -32.42
C ASN A 1053 23.45 -20.46 -33.79
N ILE A 1054 23.95 -21.31 -34.68
CA ILE A 1054 24.12 -21.04 -36.10
C ILE A 1054 23.17 -21.98 -36.85
N PRO A 1055 22.04 -21.47 -37.38
CA PRO A 1055 21.11 -22.26 -38.17
C PRO A 1055 21.80 -23.03 -39.31
N GLY A 1056 21.38 -24.27 -39.54
CA GLY A 1056 21.96 -25.16 -40.56
C GLY A 1056 23.24 -25.90 -40.15
N LYS A 1057 23.84 -25.62 -38.99
CA LYS A 1057 24.97 -26.41 -38.45
C LYS A 1057 24.50 -27.41 -37.39
N ALA A 1058 24.90 -28.68 -37.52
CA ALA A 1058 24.49 -29.76 -36.61
C ALA A 1058 25.26 -29.80 -35.28
N HIS A 1059 26.44 -29.18 -35.19
CA HIS A 1059 27.33 -29.24 -34.03
C HIS A 1059 27.91 -27.87 -33.66
N GLY A 1060 28.29 -27.70 -32.39
CA GLY A 1060 28.94 -26.49 -31.88
C GLY A 1060 27.98 -25.41 -31.35
N ASN A 1061 26.68 -25.70 -31.28
CA ASN A 1061 25.63 -24.79 -30.82
C ASN A 1061 25.23 -25.07 -29.36
N TRP A 1062 24.51 -24.13 -28.75
CA TRP A 1062 23.92 -24.23 -27.40
C TRP A 1062 24.93 -24.35 -26.26
N LEU A 1063 26.20 -24.04 -26.53
CA LEU A 1063 27.31 -24.24 -25.58
C LEU A 1063 27.58 -23.03 -24.70
N TRP A 1064 27.14 -21.83 -25.08
CA TRP A 1064 27.60 -20.58 -24.46
C TRP A 1064 27.18 -20.45 -23.00
N ARG A 1065 28.12 -20.00 -22.15
CA ARG A 1065 27.91 -19.70 -20.73
C ARG A 1065 28.35 -18.29 -20.35
N LEU A 1066 27.57 -17.67 -19.47
CA LEU A 1066 27.81 -16.35 -18.91
C LEU A 1066 28.98 -16.36 -17.94
N ASP A 1067 29.88 -15.38 -18.04
CA ASP A 1067 30.82 -15.03 -16.97
C ASP A 1067 30.14 -14.04 -16.00
N ALA A 1068 29.82 -14.50 -14.78
CA ALA A 1068 29.08 -13.73 -13.77
C ALA A 1068 29.73 -12.36 -13.47
N ALA A 1069 31.07 -12.27 -13.56
CA ALA A 1069 31.80 -11.03 -13.29
C ALA A 1069 31.44 -9.89 -14.25
N LYS A 1070 30.84 -10.21 -15.41
CA LYS A 1070 30.47 -9.24 -16.45
C LYS A 1070 29.14 -8.52 -16.20
N LEU A 1071 28.29 -9.00 -15.29
CA LEU A 1071 26.98 -8.37 -15.02
C LEU A 1071 27.10 -7.06 -14.23
N LYS A 1072 27.94 -7.06 -13.19
CA LYS A 1072 28.04 -5.93 -12.25
C LYS A 1072 28.41 -4.58 -12.92
N PRO A 1073 29.36 -4.52 -13.89
CA PRO A 1073 29.72 -3.26 -14.53
C PRO A 1073 28.59 -2.60 -15.34
N ILE A 1074 27.63 -3.36 -15.86
CA ILE A 1074 26.58 -2.84 -16.76
C ILE A 1074 25.24 -2.59 -16.06
N GLN A 1075 25.11 -2.99 -14.80
CA GLN A 1075 23.87 -2.96 -14.03
C GLN A 1075 23.26 -1.55 -13.95
N ASN A 1076 24.04 -0.55 -13.56
CA ASN A 1076 23.56 0.83 -13.45
C ASN A 1076 23.13 1.40 -14.82
N TRP A 1077 23.92 1.14 -15.85
CA TRP A 1077 23.62 1.59 -17.20
C TRP A 1077 22.32 0.97 -17.73
N LEU A 1078 22.13 -0.35 -17.52
CA LEU A 1078 20.92 -1.04 -17.95
C LEU A 1078 19.67 -0.59 -17.16
N ALA A 1079 19.81 -0.34 -15.86
CA ALA A 1079 18.72 0.20 -15.04
C ALA A 1079 18.30 1.60 -15.51
N ASP A 1080 19.28 2.46 -15.79
CA ASP A 1080 19.07 3.84 -16.23
C ASP A 1080 18.40 3.90 -17.62
N ILE A 1081 18.92 3.16 -18.59
CA ILE A 1081 18.36 3.15 -19.95
C ILE A 1081 16.96 2.53 -19.99
N THR A 1082 16.68 1.51 -19.15
CA THR A 1082 15.33 0.92 -19.03
C THR A 1082 14.32 1.93 -18.48
N SER A 1083 14.72 2.70 -17.46
CA SER A 1083 13.87 3.75 -16.89
C SER A 1083 13.70 4.94 -17.81
N THR A 1084 14.78 5.38 -18.47
CA THR A 1084 14.78 6.52 -19.40
C THR A 1084 13.72 6.38 -20.49
N TYR A 1085 13.55 5.18 -21.04
CA TYR A 1085 12.57 4.92 -22.10
C TYR A 1085 11.21 4.41 -21.59
N GLY A 1086 10.95 4.57 -20.29
CA GLY A 1086 9.69 4.19 -19.66
C GLY A 1086 9.39 2.71 -19.81
N ARG A 1087 10.36 1.84 -19.54
CA ARG A 1087 10.17 0.37 -19.52
C ARG A 1087 10.28 -0.22 -18.11
N SER A 1088 10.54 0.62 -17.11
CA SER A 1088 10.44 0.30 -15.68
C SER A 1088 9.00 0.51 -15.16
N LYS A 1089 8.66 -0.14 -14.03
CA LYS A 1089 7.32 -0.15 -13.42
C LYS A 1089 7.24 0.70 -12.17
#